data_AF-A0A812PHW7-F1
#
_entry.id   AF-A0A812PHW7-F1
#
_cell.length_a   1.000
_cell.length_b   1.000
_cell.length_c   1.000
_cell.angle_alpha   90.00
_cell.angle_beta   90.00
_cell.angle_gamma   90.00
#
_symmetry.space_group_name_H-M   'P 1'
#
loop_
_entity.id
_entity.type
_entity.pdbx_description
1 polymer ?
#
loop_
_entity_poly.entity_id
_entity_poly.type
_entity_poly.pdbx_seq_one_letter_code
_entity_poly.pdbx_strand_id
1 'polypeptide(L)'
;CSKLFGGFGAAAPLAPLAFAATMSVRLCQPPMPTKLLTAHLTEVIRILVRGEAPLELAPHLAGATEHAMPKGGDDVRRIAVGETWRRLAGKCLCSSLREAVDAAHTGHADKCFLQVDFRNAFNTIDRAAMLRQVRLHMPGLAPRAEWCYDHHSRLLFHHSPLLSEVPELTFAFLDDACLAGGAPQVAAGLTRLAAAGRLELSPNKCVLTVCAGPDGTVDRRAFPAGIQVNHTGATCLLGAPIGPQAYTEEFTRTKRVEKATLLLQALQELPDPQTALLLLLRHCAAYSRMVFALRVTPPQLLAGAASDFDSAVRACLEHFCTGPLPSEAWLQASLSTANGGLGLRHAARHAPAAYTASLSAVLQRCLALDPSYLPAWPLNGITVTPLSGHVLAADRLPTPVPLTVRQQQLSQALDRAAVQQLLTPGPNREAFRANLQLQRQPRAGAWLQAVPSEALGLALAPDIFRVLIKLRLRLPVATEDVACPLCDGVADRFGDHAHSCPCGGDRPPVCTQRSRSRACYRPAPSRTVCRVRQGPGRRAADVYVPLWGVHGPAAFDLAVTAGLRHGNLQSLVFKGADHVVLDYEAHKRSHLQTQDQCTAQGLQFIPLVVECRGGWGPAAAKAWQALAAAIAAQTGEPVSVEANRLYETLAVTLQRENARAVLRRVLASGPDPGPAALLVEP
;
A
#
# COMPACT_ATOMS: atom_id res chain seq x y z
N CYS A 1 1.66 31.35 16.42
CA CYS A 1 0.22 31.49 16.77
C CYS A 1 0.00 32.46 17.93
N SER A 2 0.50 33.70 17.86
CA SER A 2 0.44 34.70 18.95
C SER A 2 -0.26 36.01 18.54
N LYS A 3 -1.15 35.94 17.54
CA LYS A 3 -1.93 37.08 17.01
C LYS A 3 -3.43 36.80 16.85
N LEU A 4 -3.96 35.75 17.48
CA LEU A 4 -5.35 35.27 17.24
C LEU A 4 -6.28 35.27 18.46
N PHE A 5 -5.79 35.61 19.66
CA PHE A 5 -6.64 35.68 20.87
C PHE A 5 -6.31 36.94 21.66
N GLY A 6 -7.03 38.02 21.36
CA GLY A 6 -7.06 39.24 22.16
C GLY A 6 -8.47 39.45 22.70
N GLY A 7 -8.58 39.86 23.97
CA GLY A 7 -9.84 40.25 24.60
C GLY A 7 -10.42 39.21 25.56
N PHE A 8 -9.93 39.19 26.80
CA PHE A 8 -10.74 39.36 28.02
C PHE A 8 -9.78 39.54 29.22
N GLY A 9 -9.86 40.68 29.88
CA GLY A 9 -9.25 40.89 31.21
C GLY A 9 -10.27 40.61 32.32
N ALA A 10 -9.95 40.74 33.61
CA ALA A 10 -8.66 40.91 34.27
C ALA A 10 -8.84 40.52 35.75
N ALA A 11 -7.88 39.81 36.35
CA ALA A 11 -7.85 39.56 37.80
C ALA A 11 -6.40 39.53 38.31
N ALA A 12 -6.21 40.07 39.51
CA ALA A 12 -4.98 40.52 40.17
C ALA A 12 -3.79 39.51 40.25
N PRO A 13 -2.55 40.00 40.46
CA PRO A 13 -1.34 39.21 40.29
C PRO A 13 -0.99 38.34 41.52
N LEU A 14 -0.61 37.09 41.26
CA LEU A 14 0.17 36.27 42.19
C LEU A 14 1.63 36.21 41.72
N ALA A 15 2.56 36.41 42.65
CA ALA A 15 3.98 36.52 42.37
C ALA A 15 4.55 35.23 41.75
N PRO A 16 5.55 35.32 40.84
CA PRO A 16 6.15 34.16 40.20
C PRO A 16 7.09 33.42 41.17
N LEU A 17 6.51 32.59 42.05
CA LEU A 17 7.24 31.58 42.80
C LEU A 17 7.73 30.47 41.87
N ALA A 18 8.99 30.62 41.45
CA ALA A 18 9.93 29.56 41.05
C ALA A 18 9.33 28.24 40.50
N PHE A 19 8.86 28.26 39.24
CA PHE A 19 8.68 27.04 38.44
C PHE A 19 9.61 27.00 37.20
N ALA A 20 10.84 27.46 37.39
CA ALA A 20 11.92 27.39 36.40
C ALA A 20 12.86 26.19 36.67
N ALA A 21 12.32 25.00 36.96
CA ALA A 21 13.12 23.87 37.43
C ALA A 21 12.64 22.44 37.06
N THR A 22 11.88 22.21 35.97
CA THR A 22 11.56 20.83 35.52
C THR A 22 11.19 20.70 34.02
N MET A 23 12.12 21.01 33.10
CA MET A 23 12.17 20.38 31.75
C MET A 23 13.58 20.47 31.10
N SER A 24 14.63 20.41 31.92
CA SER A 24 16.03 20.29 31.43
C SER A 24 16.60 18.90 31.73
N VAL A 25 15.90 17.85 31.26
CA VAL A 25 16.47 16.49 31.21
C VAL A 25 17.33 16.39 29.95
N ARG A 26 18.53 16.95 30.06
CA ARG A 26 19.73 16.79 29.23
C ARG A 26 19.54 16.01 27.90
N LEU A 27 19.34 16.74 26.81
CA LEU A 27 19.68 16.32 25.43
C LEU A 27 21.21 16.26 25.20
N CYS A 28 21.96 15.80 26.20
CA CYS A 28 23.43 15.75 26.22
C CYS A 28 23.94 14.46 26.88
N GLN A 29 23.35 13.33 26.51
CA GLN A 29 24.03 12.04 26.58
C GLN A 29 24.23 11.54 25.14
N PRO A 30 25.34 10.84 24.83
CA PRO A 30 25.43 10.11 23.57
C PRO A 30 24.23 9.16 23.46
N PRO A 31 23.67 8.92 22.26
CA PRO A 31 22.54 8.02 22.11
C PRO A 31 22.91 6.66 22.71
N MET A 32 22.18 6.23 23.75
CA MET A 32 22.45 4.94 24.38
C MET A 32 22.45 3.86 23.29
N PRO A 33 23.44 2.94 23.26
CA PRO A 33 23.48 1.90 22.24
C PRO A 33 22.13 1.19 22.19
N THR A 34 21.52 1.08 21.01
CA THR A 34 20.14 0.58 20.86
C THR A 34 19.93 -0.76 21.59
N LYS A 35 20.98 -1.60 21.61
CA LYS A 35 21.04 -2.86 22.37
C LYS A 35 20.79 -2.70 23.88
N LEU A 36 21.36 -1.68 24.53
CA LEU A 36 21.22 -1.43 25.97
C LEU A 36 19.79 -0.97 26.30
N LEU A 37 19.25 -0.03 25.50
CA LEU A 37 17.85 0.38 25.62
C LEU A 37 16.90 -0.80 25.41
N THR A 38 17.13 -1.63 24.39
CA THR A 38 16.35 -2.86 24.16
C THR A 38 16.46 -3.85 25.33
N ALA A 39 17.64 -3.99 25.95
CA ALA A 39 17.83 -4.88 27.11
C ALA A 39 16.98 -4.43 28.30
N HIS A 40 17.05 -3.16 28.70
CA HIS A 40 16.25 -2.61 29.80
C HIS A 40 14.74 -2.63 29.49
N LEU A 41 14.34 -2.32 28.25
CA LEU A 41 12.94 -2.48 27.81
C LEU A 41 12.48 -3.93 27.93
N THR A 42 13.33 -4.90 27.57
CA THR A 42 13.00 -6.33 27.68
C THR A 42 12.86 -6.76 29.14
N GLU A 43 13.70 -6.25 30.03
CA GLU A 43 13.65 -6.51 31.48
C GLU A 43 12.35 -5.98 32.12
N VAL A 44 12.01 -4.72 31.88
CA VAL A 44 10.73 -4.12 32.32
C VAL A 44 9.54 -4.92 31.79
N ILE A 45 9.59 -5.36 30.52
CA ILE A 45 8.53 -6.18 29.92
C ILE A 45 8.48 -7.59 30.53
N ARG A 46 9.61 -8.20 30.94
CA ARG A 46 9.60 -9.49 31.66
C ARG A 46 8.89 -9.38 33.02
N ILE A 47 9.19 -8.34 33.80
CA ILE A 47 8.55 -8.08 35.10
C ILE A 47 7.02 -7.95 34.90
N LEU A 48 6.59 -7.15 33.92
CA LEU A 48 5.17 -6.99 33.54
C LEU A 48 4.54 -8.27 32.95
N VAL A 49 5.33 -9.13 32.30
CA VAL A 49 4.86 -10.42 31.76
C VAL A 49 4.62 -11.43 32.88
N ARG A 50 5.45 -11.44 33.91
CA ARG A 50 5.35 -12.34 35.07
C ARG A 50 4.35 -11.90 36.13
N GLY A 51 3.88 -10.65 36.09
CA GLY A 51 3.04 -10.08 37.15
C GLY A 51 3.82 -9.66 38.40
N GLU A 52 5.15 -9.56 38.31
CA GLU A 52 6.06 -9.17 39.39
C GLU A 52 6.10 -7.65 39.64
N ALA A 53 5.27 -6.86 38.96
CA ALA A 53 5.23 -5.41 39.09
C ALA A 53 4.49 -4.96 40.36
N PRO A 54 4.95 -3.92 41.08
CA PRO A 54 4.28 -3.42 42.28
C PRO A 54 2.79 -3.10 42.06
N LEU A 55 1.95 -3.52 43.00
CA LEU A 55 0.49 -3.28 42.98
C LEU A 55 0.14 -1.78 42.97
N GLU A 56 0.96 -0.94 43.61
CA GLU A 56 0.85 0.53 43.60
C GLU A 56 0.91 1.14 42.19
N LEU A 57 1.60 0.48 41.26
CA LEU A 57 1.71 0.91 39.87
C LEU A 57 0.57 0.37 38.99
N ALA A 58 -0.22 -0.61 39.45
CA ALA A 58 -1.32 -1.19 38.67
C ALA A 58 -2.40 -0.15 38.28
N PRO A 59 -2.84 0.80 39.13
CA PRO A 59 -3.79 1.85 38.73
C PRO A 59 -3.29 2.72 37.57
N HIS A 60 -1.98 2.89 37.43
CA HIS A 60 -1.35 3.70 36.39
C HIS A 60 -0.99 2.89 35.14
N LEU A 61 -0.35 1.73 35.31
CA LEU A 61 0.16 0.90 34.20
C LEU A 61 -0.84 -0.14 33.68
N ALA A 62 -1.81 -0.56 34.50
CA ALA A 62 -2.95 -1.39 34.08
C ALA A 62 -4.21 -0.55 33.77
N GLY A 63 -4.13 0.78 33.83
CA GLY A 63 -5.18 1.69 33.39
C GLY A 63 -5.49 1.61 31.88
N ALA A 64 -6.60 2.25 31.49
CA ALA A 64 -7.01 2.41 30.09
C ALA A 64 -7.91 3.64 29.92
N THR A 65 -7.81 4.31 28.77
CA THR A 65 -8.65 5.47 28.40
C THR A 65 -9.79 5.02 27.49
N GLU A 66 -11.05 5.24 27.90
CA GLU A 66 -12.21 4.95 27.03
C GLU A 66 -12.31 5.96 25.88
N HIS A 67 -12.52 5.42 24.68
CA HIS A 67 -12.83 6.17 23.47
C HIS A 67 -14.17 5.67 22.91
N ALA A 68 -15.10 6.58 22.62
CA ALA A 68 -16.35 6.26 21.92
C ALA A 68 -16.11 6.33 20.40
N MET A 69 -16.42 5.24 19.68
CA MET A 69 -16.39 5.21 18.21
C MET A 69 -17.75 4.78 17.65
N PRO A 70 -18.25 5.39 16.56
CA PRO A 70 -19.49 4.96 15.92
C PRO A 70 -19.34 3.55 15.33
N LYS A 71 -20.30 2.66 15.62
CA LYS A 71 -20.37 1.30 15.06
C LYS A 71 -21.25 1.23 13.79
N GLY A 72 -22.03 2.29 13.53
CA GLY A 72 -22.94 2.45 12.40
C GLY A 72 -24.39 2.57 12.88
N GLY A 73 -25.15 3.50 12.31
CA GLY A 73 -26.38 3.99 12.95
C GLY A 73 -26.07 4.69 14.29
N ASP A 74 -27.04 4.69 15.20
CA ASP A 74 -26.89 5.29 16.54
C ASP A 74 -26.12 4.41 17.55
N ASP A 75 -25.54 3.28 17.12
CA ASP A 75 -24.77 2.36 17.98
C ASP A 75 -23.30 2.83 18.16
N VAL A 76 -22.82 2.81 19.41
CA VAL A 76 -21.50 3.34 19.81
C VAL A 76 -20.66 2.23 20.44
N ARG A 77 -19.54 1.90 19.80
CA ARG A 77 -18.52 0.99 20.35
C ARG A 77 -17.59 1.76 21.28
N ARG A 78 -17.65 1.47 22.58
CA ARG A 78 -16.63 1.91 23.55
C ARG A 78 -15.36 1.07 23.39
N ILE A 79 -14.20 1.72 23.41
CA ILE A 79 -12.89 1.09 23.26
C ILE A 79 -11.97 1.61 24.37
N ALA A 80 -11.58 0.73 25.29
CA ALA A 80 -10.60 1.03 26.31
C ALA A 80 -9.17 0.87 25.74
N VAL A 81 -8.48 1.99 25.53
CA VAL A 81 -7.09 2.00 25.07
C VAL A 81 -6.18 1.92 26.29
N GLY A 82 -5.68 0.71 26.57
CA GLY A 82 -4.73 0.46 27.66
C GLY A 82 -3.37 1.12 27.47
N GLU A 83 -2.63 1.26 28.57
CA GLU A 83 -1.32 1.91 28.55
C GLU A 83 -0.27 1.25 27.64
N THR A 84 0.71 2.05 27.20
CA THR A 84 1.72 1.63 26.21
C THR A 84 2.51 0.39 26.67
N TRP A 85 2.92 0.36 27.94
CA TRP A 85 3.63 -0.78 28.53
C TRP A 85 2.78 -2.04 28.62
N ARG A 86 1.51 -1.92 29.05
CA ARG A 86 0.53 -3.01 29.07
C ARG A 86 0.33 -3.60 27.67
N ARG A 87 0.17 -2.75 26.67
CA ARG A 87 -0.02 -3.15 25.26
C ARG A 87 1.21 -3.81 24.67
N LEU A 88 2.41 -3.30 24.94
CA LEU A 88 3.66 -3.91 24.50
C LEU A 88 3.83 -5.32 25.08
N ALA A 89 3.73 -5.45 26.41
CA ALA A 89 3.83 -6.73 27.09
C ALA A 89 2.70 -7.69 26.67
N GLY A 90 1.50 -7.17 26.38
CA GLY A 90 0.37 -7.97 25.89
C GLY A 90 0.62 -8.52 24.48
N LYS A 91 1.18 -7.70 23.58
CA LYS A 91 1.56 -8.11 22.23
C LYS A 91 2.60 -9.23 22.23
N CYS A 92 3.57 -9.20 23.14
CA CYS A 92 4.53 -10.29 23.35
C CYS A 92 3.82 -11.61 23.70
N LEU A 93 2.92 -11.59 24.68
CA LEU A 93 2.15 -12.80 25.07
C LEU A 93 1.23 -13.31 23.95
N CYS A 94 0.50 -12.43 23.27
CA CYS A 94 -0.37 -12.83 22.17
C CYS A 94 0.40 -13.41 20.98
N SER A 95 1.71 -13.14 20.86
CA SER A 95 2.56 -13.80 19.87
C SER A 95 2.80 -15.26 20.27
N SER A 96 3.19 -15.53 21.52
CA SER A 96 3.45 -16.88 22.02
C SER A 96 2.18 -17.73 22.15
N LEU A 97 1.04 -17.13 22.51
CA LEU A 97 -0.23 -17.84 22.66
C LEU A 97 -0.80 -18.39 21.34
N ARG A 98 -0.54 -17.71 20.21
CA ARG A 98 -1.07 -18.13 18.90
C ARG A 98 -0.52 -19.48 18.43
N GLU A 99 0.64 -19.88 18.94
CA GLU A 99 1.29 -21.14 18.58
C GLU A 99 0.67 -22.35 19.32
N ALA A 100 -0.14 -22.12 20.36
CA ALA A 100 -0.67 -23.17 21.24
C ALA A 100 -2.16 -23.55 21.02
N VAL A 101 -2.94 -22.72 20.31
CA VAL A 101 -4.42 -22.84 20.24
C VAL A 101 -4.91 -23.62 19.00
N ASP A 102 -4.03 -23.93 18.06
CA ASP A 102 -4.37 -24.38 16.69
C ASP A 102 -4.78 -25.87 16.56
N ALA A 103 -5.01 -26.59 17.66
CA ALA A 103 -5.09 -28.06 17.67
C ALA A 103 -6.29 -28.66 18.44
N ALA A 104 -7.47 -28.74 17.79
CA ALA A 104 -8.52 -29.76 17.99
C ALA A 104 -9.80 -29.39 17.24
N HIS A 105 -10.22 -30.14 16.21
CA HIS A 105 -11.59 -30.17 15.63
C HIS A 105 -11.70 -31.31 14.59
N THR A 106 -12.79 -32.09 14.60
CA THR A 106 -13.13 -33.12 13.58
C THR A 106 -14.63 -33.11 13.29
N GLY A 107 -15.05 -33.37 12.04
CA GLY A 107 -16.46 -33.25 11.61
C GLY A 107 -17.05 -34.45 10.87
N HIS A 108 -18.36 -34.66 11.07
CA HIS A 108 -19.24 -35.53 10.25
C HIS A 108 -20.48 -34.76 9.72
N ALA A 109 -21.41 -35.44 9.04
CA ALA A 109 -22.11 -34.91 7.86
C ALA A 109 -23.55 -34.35 8.00
N ASP A 110 -24.29 -34.53 9.10
CA ASP A 110 -25.68 -34.04 9.23
C ASP A 110 -25.77 -32.73 10.04
N LYS A 111 -25.80 -31.56 9.37
CA LYS A 111 -25.60 -30.25 10.03
C LYS A 111 -26.48 -29.09 9.55
N CYS A 112 -27.01 -28.33 10.51
CA CYS A 112 -27.47 -26.95 10.35
C CYS A 112 -26.44 -25.95 10.90
N PHE A 113 -26.57 -24.65 10.56
CA PHE A 113 -25.61 -23.61 10.92
C PHE A 113 -26.29 -22.46 11.69
N LEU A 114 -25.77 -22.11 12.87
CA LEU A 114 -26.24 -20.98 13.69
C LEU A 114 -25.10 -19.99 13.92
N GLN A 115 -25.30 -18.75 13.50
CA GLN A 115 -24.45 -17.63 13.90
C GLN A 115 -25.02 -16.98 15.17
N VAL A 116 -24.15 -16.74 16.14
CA VAL A 116 -24.43 -16.26 17.49
C VAL A 116 -23.65 -14.97 17.72
N ASP A 117 -24.37 -13.85 17.92
CA ASP A 117 -23.80 -12.55 18.32
C ASP A 117 -24.08 -12.32 19.81
N PHE A 118 -23.03 -12.13 20.59
CA PHE A 118 -23.14 -11.77 22.00
C PHE A 118 -23.27 -10.26 22.18
N ARG A 119 -24.26 -9.84 22.96
CA ARG A 119 -24.45 -8.43 23.28
C ARG A 119 -23.27 -7.92 24.12
N ASN A 120 -22.48 -7.04 23.52
CA ASN A 120 -21.47 -6.24 24.21
C ASN A 120 -20.39 -7.10 24.92
N ALA A 121 -20.06 -8.28 24.36
CA ALA A 121 -19.31 -9.37 25.02
C ALA A 121 -18.08 -8.96 25.84
N PHE A 122 -17.26 -8.04 25.31
CA PHE A 122 -16.04 -7.57 25.97
C PHE A 122 -16.29 -6.80 27.27
N ASN A 123 -17.48 -6.21 27.43
CA ASN A 123 -17.88 -5.44 28.61
C ASN A 123 -18.81 -6.25 29.54
N THR A 124 -19.43 -7.33 29.05
CA THR A 124 -20.35 -8.20 29.82
C THR A 124 -19.71 -9.48 30.34
N ILE A 125 -18.44 -9.76 29.99
CA ILE A 125 -17.70 -10.93 30.47
C ILE A 125 -17.45 -10.88 31.99
N ASP A 126 -17.78 -11.94 32.71
CA ASP A 126 -17.46 -12.01 34.13
C ASP A 126 -15.96 -12.29 34.37
N ARG A 127 -15.30 -11.33 35.02
CA ARG A 127 -13.87 -11.38 35.35
C ARG A 127 -13.52 -12.59 36.21
N ALA A 128 -14.39 -13.01 37.14
CA ALA A 128 -14.12 -14.13 38.03
C ALA A 128 -14.20 -15.50 37.31
N ALA A 129 -15.10 -15.65 36.32
CA ALA A 129 -15.03 -16.77 35.37
C ALA A 129 -13.74 -16.73 34.55
N MET A 130 -13.45 -15.60 33.91
CA MET A 130 -12.28 -15.44 33.05
C MET A 130 -10.97 -15.80 33.79
N LEU A 131 -10.75 -15.24 34.98
CA LEU A 131 -9.55 -15.52 35.78
C LEU A 131 -9.45 -16.99 36.22
N ARG A 132 -10.57 -17.65 36.55
CA ARG A 132 -10.58 -19.11 36.80
C ARG A 132 -10.20 -19.92 35.57
N GLN A 133 -10.71 -19.55 34.39
CA GLN A 133 -10.34 -20.23 33.13
C GLN A 133 -8.87 -20.01 32.77
N VAL A 134 -8.33 -18.80 33.01
CA VAL A 134 -6.88 -18.54 32.85
C VAL A 134 -6.06 -19.38 33.84
N ARG A 135 -6.45 -19.48 35.12
CA ARG A 135 -5.77 -20.35 36.10
C ARG A 135 -5.77 -21.83 35.69
N LEU A 136 -6.88 -22.33 35.14
CA LEU A 136 -7.03 -23.74 34.74
C LEU A 136 -6.27 -24.09 33.46
N HIS A 137 -6.37 -23.25 32.42
CA HIS A 137 -5.84 -23.57 31.08
C HIS A 137 -4.50 -22.88 30.76
N MET A 138 -4.14 -21.82 31.48
CA MET A 138 -2.96 -21.00 31.21
C MET A 138 -2.27 -20.53 32.51
N PRO A 139 -1.89 -21.44 33.44
CA PRO A 139 -1.41 -21.09 34.78
C PRO A 139 -0.21 -20.12 34.78
N GLY A 140 0.70 -20.23 33.79
CA GLY A 140 1.83 -19.30 33.63
C GLY A 140 1.44 -17.84 33.28
N LEU A 141 0.18 -17.59 32.91
CA LEU A 141 -0.37 -16.25 32.67
C LEU A 141 -1.25 -15.74 33.81
N ALA A 142 -1.64 -16.61 34.74
CA ALA A 142 -2.55 -16.28 35.83
C ALA A 142 -2.04 -15.11 36.72
N PRO A 143 -0.77 -15.07 37.18
CA PRO A 143 -0.28 -13.96 38.01
C PRO A 143 -0.40 -12.59 37.33
N ARG A 144 -0.19 -12.55 36.01
CA ARG A 144 -0.34 -11.32 35.22
C ARG A 144 -1.80 -10.99 34.92
N ALA A 145 -2.61 -11.99 34.60
CA ALA A 145 -4.04 -11.78 34.39
C ALA A 145 -4.68 -11.22 35.66
N GLU A 146 -4.29 -11.75 36.81
CA GLU A 146 -4.65 -11.23 38.13
C GLU A 146 -4.14 -9.79 38.31
N TRP A 147 -2.85 -9.53 38.12
CA TRP A 147 -2.31 -8.16 38.16
C TRP A 147 -3.02 -7.15 37.23
N CYS A 148 -3.58 -7.61 36.10
CA CYS A 148 -4.34 -6.78 35.15
C CYS A 148 -5.84 -6.65 35.43
N TYR A 149 -6.45 -7.59 36.17
CA TYR A 149 -7.93 -7.77 36.20
C TYR A 149 -8.52 -8.23 37.55
N ASP A 150 -7.70 -8.62 38.54
CA ASP A 150 -8.13 -9.05 39.89
C ASP A 150 -8.68 -7.86 40.70
N HIS A 151 -8.10 -6.69 40.51
CA HIS A 151 -8.70 -5.43 40.90
C HIS A 151 -9.51 -4.83 39.75
N HIS A 152 -10.51 -4.02 40.09
CA HIS A 152 -11.13 -3.12 39.12
C HIS A 152 -10.08 -2.12 38.63
N SER A 153 -9.49 -2.39 37.46
CA SER A 153 -9.07 -1.34 36.54
C SER A 153 -10.20 -0.29 36.49
N ARG A 154 -9.92 0.97 36.82
CA ARG A 154 -10.90 2.04 37.08
C ARG A 154 -11.84 2.28 35.89
N LEU A 155 -12.87 1.43 35.80
CA LEU A 155 -13.92 1.31 34.79
C LEU A 155 -15.09 0.61 35.52
N LEU A 156 -16.31 1.14 35.40
CA LEU A 156 -17.41 0.89 36.35
C LEU A 156 -18.32 -0.31 35.98
N PHE A 157 -18.90 -0.97 36.99
CA PHE A 157 -19.99 -2.00 37.00
C PHE A 157 -19.67 -3.54 36.90
N HIS A 158 -20.67 -4.42 37.13
CA HIS A 158 -20.60 -5.73 37.86
C HIS A 158 -21.49 -6.88 37.24
N HIS A 159 -21.48 -8.21 37.55
CA HIS A 159 -20.51 -9.22 38.09
C HIS A 159 -21.10 -10.69 38.08
N SER A 160 -20.22 -11.72 38.12
CA SER A 160 -20.38 -13.16 38.50
C SER A 160 -20.83 -14.24 37.45
N PRO A 161 -20.51 -15.58 37.59
CA PRO A 161 -20.60 -16.63 36.51
C PRO A 161 -21.09 -18.09 36.86
N LEU A 162 -21.07 -19.07 35.92
CA LEU A 162 -20.69 -20.53 36.10
C LEU A 162 -20.67 -21.36 34.75
N LEU A 163 -20.22 -22.64 34.74
CA LEU A 163 -19.58 -23.39 33.60
C LEU A 163 -20.37 -24.55 32.90
N SER A 164 -20.00 -24.93 31.65
CA SER A 164 -20.33 -26.24 30.98
C SER A 164 -19.48 -26.53 29.69
N GLU A 165 -19.61 -27.75 29.12
CA GLU A 165 -18.78 -28.38 28.05
C GLU A 165 -19.24 -28.11 26.59
N VAL A 166 -18.51 -28.61 25.57
CA VAL A 166 -18.46 -28.10 24.17
C VAL A 166 -19.33 -28.90 23.14
N PRO A 167 -19.83 -28.29 22.04
CA PRO A 167 -20.47 -28.97 20.89
C PRO A 167 -19.55 -29.20 19.66
N GLU A 168 -20.00 -30.04 18.71
CA GLU A 168 -19.22 -30.68 17.63
C GLU A 168 -18.34 -29.78 16.74
N LEU A 169 -18.86 -28.63 16.28
CA LEU A 169 -18.06 -27.63 15.58
C LEU A 169 -18.39 -26.25 16.13
N THR A 170 -17.48 -25.72 16.95
CA THR A 170 -17.57 -24.38 17.54
C THR A 170 -16.50 -23.50 16.92
N PHE A 171 -16.86 -22.70 15.92
CA PHE A 171 -15.95 -21.73 15.34
C PHE A 171 -16.26 -20.34 15.91
N ALA A 172 -15.37 -19.80 16.73
CA ALA A 172 -15.52 -18.47 17.31
C ALA A 172 -14.41 -17.53 16.83
N PHE A 173 -14.79 -16.33 16.38
CA PHE A 173 -13.88 -15.25 16.07
C PHE A 173 -14.30 -14.01 16.88
N LEU A 174 -13.60 -13.76 17.98
CA LEU A 174 -13.97 -12.71 18.95
C LEU A 174 -15.38 -12.94 19.52
N ASP A 175 -16.30 -12.00 19.31
CA ASP A 175 -17.70 -12.01 19.73
C ASP A 175 -18.65 -12.74 18.76
N ASP A 176 -18.22 -13.00 17.52
CA ASP A 176 -18.95 -13.84 16.55
C ASP A 176 -18.67 -15.33 16.83
N ALA A 177 -19.65 -16.06 17.37
CA ALA A 177 -19.57 -17.52 17.52
C ALA A 177 -20.48 -18.22 16.51
N CYS A 178 -20.00 -19.31 15.92
CA CYS A 178 -20.75 -20.12 14.96
C CYS A 178 -20.79 -21.58 15.44
N LEU A 179 -22.01 -22.12 15.49
CA LEU A 179 -22.29 -23.49 15.86
C LEU A 179 -22.80 -24.25 14.62
N ALA A 180 -22.16 -25.36 14.30
CA ALA A 180 -22.64 -26.27 13.25
C ALA A 180 -22.77 -27.70 13.77
N GLY A 181 -23.92 -28.33 13.52
CA GLY A 181 -24.32 -29.62 14.10
C GLY A 181 -25.79 -29.91 13.79
N GLY A 182 -26.33 -31.03 14.25
CA GLY A 182 -27.77 -31.29 14.15
C GLY A 182 -28.59 -30.27 14.94
N ALA A 183 -29.82 -29.95 14.49
CA ALA A 183 -30.68 -28.95 15.14
C ALA A 183 -30.78 -29.05 16.68
N PRO A 184 -31.04 -30.23 17.30
CA PRO A 184 -31.06 -30.34 18.77
C PRO A 184 -29.68 -30.14 19.42
N GLN A 185 -28.59 -30.51 18.76
CA GLN A 185 -27.22 -30.30 19.26
C GLN A 185 -26.84 -28.82 19.25
N VAL A 186 -27.23 -28.08 18.22
CA VAL A 186 -26.98 -26.64 18.08
C VAL A 186 -27.81 -25.86 19.11
N ALA A 187 -29.06 -26.24 19.35
CA ALA A 187 -29.89 -25.70 20.45
C ALA A 187 -29.25 -25.94 21.83
N ALA A 188 -28.79 -27.17 22.11
CA ALA A 188 -28.08 -27.50 23.35
C ALA A 188 -26.72 -26.77 23.46
N GLY A 189 -26.02 -26.55 22.34
CA GLY A 189 -24.78 -25.78 22.27
C GLY A 189 -25.00 -24.29 22.58
N LEU A 190 -26.04 -23.69 22.02
CA LEU A 190 -26.42 -22.28 22.26
C LEU A 190 -26.75 -22.05 23.74
N THR A 191 -27.57 -22.93 24.33
CA THR A 191 -27.96 -22.85 25.74
C THR A 191 -26.74 -22.96 26.66
N ARG A 192 -25.80 -23.88 26.34
CA ARG A 192 -24.51 -24.00 27.06
C ARG A 192 -23.63 -22.76 26.92
N LEU A 193 -23.51 -22.18 25.72
CA LEU A 193 -22.72 -20.97 25.48
C LEU A 193 -23.26 -19.75 26.24
N ALA A 194 -24.57 -19.53 26.24
CA ALA A 194 -25.22 -18.47 27.01
C ALA A 194 -25.00 -18.67 28.53
N ALA A 195 -25.12 -19.90 29.02
CA ALA A 195 -24.92 -20.24 30.43
C ALA A 195 -23.45 -20.08 30.86
N ALA A 196 -22.50 -20.68 30.12
CA ALA A 196 -21.08 -20.77 30.46
C ALA A 196 -20.38 -19.40 30.53
N GLY A 197 -20.77 -18.47 29.66
CA GLY A 197 -20.24 -17.10 29.68
C GLY A 197 -21.00 -16.14 30.61
N ARG A 198 -22.23 -16.49 31.03
CA ARG A 198 -23.28 -15.53 31.44
C ARG A 198 -23.38 -14.31 30.50
N LEU A 199 -23.16 -14.52 29.21
CA LEU A 199 -23.22 -13.49 28.20
C LEU A 199 -24.65 -13.38 27.65
N GLU A 200 -25.21 -12.17 27.63
CA GLU A 200 -26.49 -11.91 26.98
C GLU A 200 -26.35 -12.13 25.46
N LEU A 201 -27.22 -12.97 24.90
CA LEU A 201 -27.38 -13.11 23.46
C LEU A 201 -28.02 -11.84 22.88
N SER A 202 -27.78 -11.57 21.58
CA SER A 202 -28.57 -10.63 20.79
C SER A 202 -29.51 -11.41 19.85
N PRO A 203 -30.73 -11.83 20.26
CA PRO A 203 -31.58 -12.70 19.44
C PRO A 203 -31.81 -12.17 18.02
N ASN A 204 -32.04 -10.86 17.89
CA ASN A 204 -32.26 -10.16 16.62
C ASN A 204 -31.06 -10.19 15.65
N LYS A 205 -29.86 -10.56 16.12
CA LYS A 205 -28.63 -10.68 15.33
C LYS A 205 -28.18 -12.15 15.19
N CYS A 206 -28.65 -13.04 16.05
CA CYS A 206 -28.47 -14.47 15.86
C CYS A 206 -29.30 -14.93 14.65
N VAL A 207 -28.66 -15.64 13.72
CA VAL A 207 -29.30 -16.15 12.51
C VAL A 207 -29.10 -17.65 12.44
N LEU A 208 -30.22 -18.39 12.47
CA LEU A 208 -30.26 -19.83 12.26
C LEU A 208 -30.47 -20.09 10.76
N THR A 209 -29.43 -20.55 10.07
CA THR A 209 -29.49 -20.88 8.64
C THR A 209 -29.72 -22.38 8.45
N VAL A 210 -30.78 -22.72 7.72
CA VAL A 210 -31.12 -24.10 7.38
C VAL A 210 -30.31 -24.51 6.15
N CYS A 211 -29.28 -25.35 6.34
CA CYS A 211 -28.37 -25.76 5.27
C CYS A 211 -29.05 -26.62 4.18
N ALA A 212 -30.16 -27.29 4.52
CA ALA A 212 -30.98 -28.05 3.57
C ALA A 212 -31.95 -27.18 2.75
N GLY A 213 -31.90 -25.85 2.87
CA GLY A 213 -32.78 -24.94 2.14
C GLY A 213 -34.25 -25.00 2.61
N PRO A 214 -35.22 -24.70 1.72
CA PRO A 214 -36.63 -24.57 2.11
C PRO A 214 -37.29 -25.90 2.56
N ASP A 215 -36.73 -27.04 2.16
CA ASP A 215 -37.22 -28.37 2.53
C ASP A 215 -36.72 -28.84 3.92
N GLY A 216 -35.79 -28.10 4.53
CA GLY A 216 -35.22 -28.43 5.84
C GLY A 216 -36.16 -28.09 7.00
N THR A 217 -36.73 -29.10 7.65
CA THR A 217 -37.55 -28.93 8.84
C THR A 217 -36.70 -28.75 10.10
N VAL A 218 -36.73 -27.54 10.68
CA VAL A 218 -36.10 -27.24 11.97
C VAL A 218 -37.16 -26.81 12.98
N ASP A 219 -37.28 -27.53 14.09
CA ASP A 219 -38.22 -27.16 15.15
C ASP A 219 -37.76 -25.87 15.85
N ARG A 220 -38.51 -24.79 15.60
CA ARG A 220 -38.30 -23.48 16.20
C ARG A 220 -38.45 -23.47 17.73
N ARG A 221 -39.16 -24.44 18.31
CA ARG A 221 -39.36 -24.56 19.77
C ARG A 221 -38.07 -24.89 20.52
N ALA A 222 -37.07 -25.44 19.84
CA ALA A 222 -35.76 -25.73 20.42
C ALA A 222 -34.88 -24.47 20.62
N PHE A 223 -35.29 -23.31 20.10
CA PHE A 223 -34.48 -22.09 20.09
C PHE A 223 -35.15 -20.93 20.86
N PRO A 224 -34.37 -20.02 21.48
CA PRO A 224 -34.90 -18.82 22.13
C PRO A 224 -35.77 -17.96 21.21
N ALA A 225 -36.85 -17.40 21.76
CA ALA A 225 -37.74 -16.50 21.04
C ALA A 225 -36.99 -15.26 20.53
N GLY A 226 -37.18 -14.92 19.25
CA GLY A 226 -36.57 -13.75 18.59
C GLY A 226 -35.38 -14.04 17.69
N ILE A 227 -34.85 -15.27 17.64
CA ILE A 227 -33.83 -15.67 16.67
C ILE A 227 -34.41 -15.69 15.25
N GLN A 228 -33.71 -15.07 14.29
CA GLN A 228 -34.13 -15.08 12.89
C GLN A 228 -33.80 -16.42 12.24
N VAL A 229 -34.80 -17.10 11.67
CA VAL A 229 -34.61 -18.36 10.94
C VAL A 229 -34.62 -18.09 9.45
N ASN A 230 -33.48 -18.37 8.81
CA ASN A 230 -33.24 -18.16 7.40
C ASN A 230 -33.28 -19.49 6.63
N HIS A 231 -34.37 -19.67 5.88
CA HIS A 231 -34.64 -20.85 5.05
C HIS A 231 -34.03 -20.80 3.65
N THR A 232 -33.39 -19.69 3.27
CA THR A 232 -32.81 -19.52 1.91
C THR A 232 -31.50 -20.29 1.71
N GLY A 233 -30.92 -20.84 2.79
CA GLY A 233 -29.55 -21.39 2.80
C GLY A 233 -28.43 -20.35 2.62
N ALA A 234 -28.77 -19.09 2.31
CA ALA A 234 -27.81 -18.03 1.99
C ALA A 234 -27.48 -17.19 3.22
N THR A 235 -26.20 -17.09 3.60
CA THR A 235 -25.74 -16.42 4.81
C THR A 235 -24.38 -15.73 4.61
N CYS A 236 -23.88 -15.02 5.61
CA CYS A 236 -22.59 -14.35 5.55
C CYS A 236 -21.77 -14.59 6.81
N LEU A 237 -20.64 -15.28 6.67
CA LEU A 237 -19.73 -15.58 7.78
C LEU A 237 -18.51 -14.66 7.72
N LEU A 238 -18.27 -13.87 8.76
CA LEU A 238 -17.14 -12.92 8.86
C LEU A 238 -16.99 -11.96 7.65
N GLY A 239 -18.12 -11.63 6.99
CA GLY A 239 -18.13 -10.79 5.80
C GLY A 239 -17.84 -11.52 4.48
N ALA A 240 -17.75 -12.85 4.50
CA ALA A 240 -17.73 -13.73 3.33
C ALA A 240 -19.16 -14.28 3.05
N PRO A 241 -19.77 -13.96 1.90
CA PRO A 241 -21.05 -14.53 1.50
C PRO A 241 -20.95 -16.02 1.18
N ILE A 242 -21.97 -16.78 1.59
CA ILE A 242 -22.17 -18.21 1.34
C ILE A 242 -23.60 -18.38 0.82
N GLY A 243 -23.79 -18.96 -0.36
CA GLY A 243 -25.12 -19.15 -0.94
C GLY A 243 -25.12 -19.16 -2.47
N PRO A 244 -26.28 -19.01 -3.12
CA PRO A 244 -26.38 -18.96 -4.57
C PRO A 244 -25.68 -17.72 -5.16
N GLN A 245 -25.39 -17.75 -6.46
CA GLN A 245 -24.72 -16.67 -7.17
C GLN A 245 -25.40 -15.31 -6.96
N ALA A 246 -26.71 -15.23 -7.17
CA ALA A 246 -27.47 -13.98 -7.05
C ALA A 246 -27.29 -13.30 -5.67
N TYR A 247 -27.35 -14.08 -4.58
CA TYR A 247 -27.10 -13.57 -3.23
C TYR A 247 -25.64 -13.11 -3.06
N THR A 248 -24.70 -13.93 -3.52
CA THR A 248 -23.27 -13.70 -3.35
C THR A 248 -22.79 -12.45 -4.09
N GLU A 249 -23.29 -12.25 -5.30
CA GLU A 249 -23.02 -11.12 -6.16
C GLU A 249 -23.63 -9.83 -5.59
N GLU A 250 -24.90 -9.86 -5.19
CA GLU A 250 -25.61 -8.71 -4.63
C GLU A 250 -25.08 -8.31 -3.23
N PHE A 251 -24.71 -9.29 -2.41
CA PHE A 251 -24.00 -9.03 -1.15
C PHE A 251 -22.65 -8.34 -1.41
N THR A 252 -21.91 -8.77 -2.43
CA THR A 252 -20.63 -8.16 -2.80
C THR A 252 -20.83 -6.74 -3.33
N ARG A 253 -21.83 -6.52 -4.19
CA ARG A 253 -22.23 -5.20 -4.71
C ARG A 253 -22.55 -4.23 -3.56
N THR A 254 -23.54 -4.56 -2.74
CA THR A 254 -24.03 -3.68 -1.66
C THR A 254 -23.01 -3.47 -0.54
N LYS A 255 -22.31 -4.52 -0.09
CA LYS A 255 -21.41 -4.42 1.08
C LYS A 255 -19.99 -3.97 0.72
N ARG A 256 -19.56 -4.08 -0.54
CA ARG A 256 -18.19 -3.72 -0.99
C ARG A 256 -18.20 -2.67 -2.09
N VAL A 257 -18.88 -2.91 -3.20
CA VAL A 257 -18.81 -2.04 -4.39
C VAL A 257 -19.40 -0.67 -4.11
N GLU A 258 -20.66 -0.58 -3.67
CA GLU A 258 -21.33 0.70 -3.36
C GLU A 258 -20.54 1.54 -2.34
N LYS A 259 -20.07 0.92 -1.25
CA LYS A 259 -19.25 1.59 -0.24
C LYS A 259 -17.91 2.08 -0.79
N ALA A 260 -17.34 1.38 -1.76
CA ALA A 260 -16.15 1.85 -2.45
C ALA A 260 -16.49 2.95 -3.47
N THR A 261 -17.62 2.88 -4.17
CA THR A 261 -18.11 3.93 -5.08
C THR A 261 -18.29 5.25 -4.35
N LEU A 262 -18.91 5.26 -3.16
CA LEU A 262 -19.00 6.47 -2.32
C LEU A 262 -17.62 7.06 -1.98
N LEU A 263 -16.64 6.20 -1.67
CA LEU A 263 -15.26 6.65 -1.45
C LEU A 263 -14.63 7.18 -2.75
N LEU A 264 -14.83 6.52 -3.90
CA LEU A 264 -14.31 6.95 -5.19
C LEU A 264 -14.94 8.27 -5.67
N GLN A 265 -16.20 8.55 -5.32
CA GLN A 265 -16.88 9.83 -5.54
C GLN A 265 -16.30 10.91 -4.62
N ALA A 266 -16.19 10.65 -3.31
CA ALA A 266 -15.55 11.58 -2.37
C ALA A 266 -14.08 11.87 -2.69
N LEU A 267 -13.38 10.96 -3.37
CA LEU A 267 -12.07 11.26 -3.93
C LEU A 267 -12.17 12.32 -5.04
N GLN A 268 -13.12 12.21 -5.99
CA GLN A 268 -13.22 13.11 -7.16
C GLN A 268 -13.34 14.60 -6.79
N GLU A 269 -13.82 14.91 -5.58
CA GLU A 269 -13.89 16.27 -5.03
C GLU A 269 -12.52 16.84 -4.60
N LEU A 270 -11.46 16.03 -4.53
CA LEU A 270 -10.12 16.46 -4.11
C LEU A 270 -9.42 17.31 -5.19
N PRO A 271 -8.92 18.51 -4.86
CA PRO A 271 -8.31 19.41 -5.85
C PRO A 271 -6.92 18.97 -6.32
N ASP A 272 -6.20 18.17 -5.53
CA ASP A 272 -4.88 17.64 -5.90
C ASP A 272 -4.98 16.22 -6.48
N PRO A 273 -4.80 16.02 -7.80
CA PRO A 273 -4.81 14.71 -8.41
C PRO A 273 -3.58 13.86 -8.03
N GLN A 274 -2.46 14.46 -7.59
CA GLN A 274 -1.29 13.70 -7.14
C GLN A 274 -1.63 12.92 -5.86
N THR A 275 -2.17 13.60 -4.85
CA THR A 275 -2.62 12.95 -3.61
C THR A 275 -3.79 12.00 -3.85
N ALA A 276 -4.79 12.41 -4.65
CA ALA A 276 -5.93 11.56 -4.94
C ALA A 276 -5.54 10.24 -5.62
N LEU A 277 -4.68 10.28 -6.64
CA LEU A 277 -4.25 9.08 -7.38
C LEU A 277 -3.19 8.27 -6.63
N LEU A 278 -2.09 8.91 -6.20
CA LEU A 278 -0.94 8.20 -5.62
C LEU A 278 -1.23 7.70 -4.22
N LEU A 279 -1.75 8.56 -3.33
CA LEU A 279 -1.91 8.24 -1.92
C LEU A 279 -3.20 7.45 -1.65
N LEU A 280 -4.33 7.90 -2.22
CA LEU A 280 -5.65 7.41 -1.82
C LEU A 280 -6.20 6.32 -2.75
N LEU A 281 -6.24 6.56 -4.06
CA LEU A 281 -6.79 5.59 -5.02
C LEU A 281 -5.97 4.29 -5.01
N ARG A 282 -4.65 4.40 -5.25
CA ARG A 282 -3.75 3.25 -5.41
C ARG A 282 -3.59 2.42 -4.14
N HIS A 283 -3.46 3.05 -2.97
CA HIS A 283 -3.21 2.32 -1.71
C HIS A 283 -4.49 1.99 -0.93
N CYS A 284 -5.52 2.84 -0.97
CA CYS A 284 -6.64 2.78 -0.02
C CYS A 284 -8.04 2.54 -0.63
N ALA A 285 -8.29 2.87 -1.90
CA ALA A 285 -9.64 2.79 -2.49
C ALA A 285 -9.81 1.75 -3.61
N ALA A 286 -8.75 1.43 -4.36
CA ALA A 286 -8.76 0.41 -5.41
C ALA A 286 -8.68 -1.03 -4.83
N TYR A 287 -7.81 -1.89 -5.38
CA TYR A 287 -7.75 -3.33 -5.11
C TYR A 287 -7.80 -3.73 -3.62
N SER A 288 -7.28 -2.91 -2.70
CA SER A 288 -7.32 -3.15 -1.25
C SER A 288 -8.73 -3.22 -0.65
N ARG A 289 -9.75 -2.64 -1.29
CA ARG A 289 -11.16 -2.74 -0.86
C ARG A 289 -11.84 -4.04 -1.27
N MET A 290 -11.42 -4.64 -2.39
CA MET A 290 -12.00 -5.88 -2.91
C MET A 290 -11.23 -7.15 -2.52
N VAL A 291 -9.91 -7.07 -2.28
CA VAL A 291 -9.03 -8.25 -2.11
C VAL A 291 -9.50 -9.27 -1.06
N PHE A 292 -10.24 -8.84 -0.02
CA PHE A 292 -10.86 -9.77 0.93
C PHE A 292 -11.92 -10.65 0.27
N ALA A 293 -12.91 -10.04 -0.41
CA ALA A 293 -13.96 -10.78 -1.13
C ALA A 293 -13.35 -11.71 -2.20
N LEU A 294 -12.36 -11.23 -2.95
CA LEU A 294 -11.66 -12.02 -3.97
C LEU A 294 -10.88 -13.24 -3.43
N ARG A 295 -10.62 -13.31 -2.12
CA ARG A 295 -9.94 -14.44 -1.46
C ARG A 295 -10.90 -15.47 -0.85
N VAL A 296 -12.10 -15.04 -0.47
CA VAL A 296 -13.06 -15.89 0.29
C VAL A 296 -14.21 -16.38 -0.59
N THR A 297 -14.49 -15.71 -1.70
CA THR A 297 -15.62 -16.01 -2.58
C THR A 297 -15.12 -16.46 -3.96
N PRO A 298 -15.65 -17.56 -4.53
CA PRO A 298 -15.29 -18.02 -5.88
C PRO A 298 -15.47 -16.93 -6.94
N PRO A 299 -14.55 -16.79 -7.91
CA PRO A 299 -14.56 -15.69 -8.87
C PRO A 299 -15.80 -15.66 -9.76
N GLN A 300 -16.45 -16.80 -10.00
CA GLN A 300 -17.69 -16.90 -10.77
C GLN A 300 -18.88 -16.23 -10.06
N LEU A 301 -18.91 -16.28 -8.72
CA LEU A 301 -20.05 -15.80 -7.93
C LEU A 301 -19.99 -14.28 -7.64
N LEU A 302 -18.94 -13.60 -8.10
CA LEU A 302 -18.71 -12.16 -7.91
C LEU A 302 -18.32 -11.43 -9.20
N ALA A 303 -18.42 -12.09 -10.35
CA ALA A 303 -17.82 -11.64 -11.61
C ALA A 303 -18.35 -10.27 -12.08
N GLY A 304 -19.66 -10.06 -12.07
CA GLY A 304 -20.28 -8.78 -12.41
C GLY A 304 -19.93 -7.71 -11.37
N ALA A 305 -20.10 -8.01 -10.07
CA ALA A 305 -19.72 -7.08 -9.00
C ALA A 305 -18.23 -6.64 -9.06
N ALA A 306 -17.31 -7.52 -9.47
CA ALA A 306 -15.91 -7.15 -9.69
C ALA A 306 -15.69 -6.28 -10.95
N SER A 307 -16.47 -6.52 -12.01
CA SER A 307 -16.48 -5.68 -13.22
C SER A 307 -17.09 -4.29 -12.96
N ASP A 308 -18.17 -4.22 -12.17
CA ASP A 308 -18.80 -2.99 -11.70
C ASP A 308 -17.78 -2.14 -10.92
N PHE A 309 -17.04 -2.78 -10.00
CA PHE A 309 -15.96 -2.14 -9.24
C PHE A 309 -14.82 -1.64 -10.13
N ASP A 310 -14.31 -2.47 -11.05
CA ASP A 310 -13.24 -2.07 -11.97
C ASP A 310 -13.68 -0.91 -12.88
N SER A 311 -14.96 -0.87 -13.26
CA SER A 311 -15.56 0.24 -14.02
C SER A 311 -15.65 1.53 -13.20
N ALA A 312 -16.00 1.45 -11.91
CA ALA A 312 -16.00 2.60 -11.01
C ALA A 312 -14.59 3.16 -10.76
N VAL A 313 -13.58 2.29 -10.59
CA VAL A 313 -12.16 2.71 -10.49
C VAL A 313 -11.68 3.35 -11.79
N ARG A 314 -12.08 2.81 -12.94
CA ARG A 314 -11.79 3.41 -14.25
C ARG A 314 -12.41 4.80 -14.39
N ALA A 315 -13.70 4.97 -14.10
CA ALA A 315 -14.38 6.26 -14.18
C ALA A 315 -13.74 7.32 -13.26
N CYS A 316 -13.33 6.90 -12.05
CA CYS A 316 -12.57 7.75 -11.13
C CYS A 316 -11.21 8.20 -11.73
N LEU A 317 -10.49 7.29 -12.39
CA LEU A 317 -9.24 7.62 -13.08
C LEU A 317 -9.45 8.54 -14.31
N GLU A 318 -10.51 8.31 -15.09
CA GLU A 318 -10.91 9.12 -16.24
C GLU A 318 -11.25 10.57 -15.82
N HIS A 319 -11.89 10.74 -14.65
CA HIS A 319 -12.25 12.04 -14.09
C HIS A 319 -11.04 12.92 -13.73
N PHE A 320 -10.12 12.44 -12.89
CA PHE A 320 -8.99 13.27 -12.43
C PHE A 320 -7.91 13.51 -13.47
N CYS A 321 -7.64 12.46 -14.26
CA CYS A 321 -6.59 12.52 -15.25
C CYS A 321 -7.11 13.36 -16.41
N THR A 322 -7.66 12.73 -17.45
CA THR A 322 -7.78 13.41 -18.75
C THR A 322 -8.83 12.81 -19.68
N GLY A 323 -10.03 12.53 -19.19
CA GLY A 323 -11.14 12.04 -20.01
C GLY A 323 -11.01 10.54 -20.36
N PRO A 324 -11.57 10.08 -21.49
CA PRO A 324 -11.78 8.65 -21.75
C PRO A 324 -10.47 7.87 -21.89
N LEU A 325 -10.33 6.77 -21.14
CA LEU A 325 -9.18 5.87 -21.22
C LEU A 325 -9.44 4.76 -22.26
N PRO A 326 -8.58 4.58 -23.27
CA PRO A 326 -8.58 3.40 -24.12
C PRO A 326 -8.33 2.11 -23.32
N SER A 327 -8.83 0.98 -23.83
CA SER A 327 -8.68 -0.34 -23.20
C SER A 327 -7.23 -0.74 -22.92
N GLU A 328 -6.29 -0.35 -23.79
CA GLU A 328 -4.86 -0.60 -23.63
C GLU A 328 -4.21 0.26 -22.55
N ALA A 329 -4.60 1.53 -22.46
CA ALA A 329 -4.16 2.43 -21.39
C ALA A 329 -4.69 1.97 -20.03
N TRP A 330 -5.94 1.48 -19.98
CA TRP A 330 -6.54 0.87 -18.79
C TRP A 330 -5.82 -0.42 -18.39
N LEU A 331 -5.50 -1.30 -19.35
CA LEU A 331 -4.69 -2.50 -19.11
C LEU A 331 -3.27 -2.13 -18.63
N GLN A 332 -2.62 -1.12 -19.22
CA GLN A 332 -1.32 -0.63 -18.75
C GLN A 332 -1.42 -0.06 -17.32
N ALA A 333 -2.46 0.73 -17.00
CA ALA A 333 -2.65 1.29 -15.66
C ALA A 333 -2.74 0.22 -14.56
N SER A 334 -3.27 -0.97 -14.90
CA SER A 334 -3.37 -2.11 -13.99
C SER A 334 -2.03 -2.69 -13.54
N LEU A 335 -1.01 -2.61 -14.40
CA LEU A 335 0.32 -3.17 -14.15
C LEU A 335 0.99 -2.47 -12.96
N SER A 336 1.89 -3.19 -12.28
CA SER A 336 2.75 -2.58 -11.27
C SER A 336 3.59 -1.41 -11.81
N THR A 337 4.05 -0.51 -10.94
CA THR A 337 4.90 0.63 -11.35
C THR A 337 6.25 0.21 -11.94
N ALA A 338 6.74 -0.98 -11.59
CA ALA A 338 7.92 -1.61 -12.21
C ALA A 338 7.63 -2.14 -13.62
N ASN A 339 6.39 -2.56 -13.89
CA ASN A 339 5.93 -3.01 -15.20
C ASN A 339 5.38 -1.86 -16.09
N GLY A 340 5.66 -0.60 -15.75
CA GLY A 340 5.26 0.57 -16.55
C GLY A 340 3.82 1.07 -16.32
N GLY A 341 3.08 0.47 -15.37
CA GLY A 341 1.71 0.86 -15.03
C GLY A 341 1.59 1.84 -13.85
N LEU A 342 0.37 1.98 -13.33
CA LEU A 342 0.05 2.82 -12.15
C LEU A 342 -0.17 1.97 -10.87
N GLY A 343 -0.36 0.65 -11.01
CA GLY A 343 -0.64 -0.27 -9.92
C GLY A 343 -2.12 -0.46 -9.59
N LEU A 344 -3.03 -0.04 -10.49
CA LEU A 344 -4.48 -0.09 -10.31
C LEU A 344 -5.03 -1.46 -10.75
N ARG A 345 -4.62 -2.53 -10.04
CA ARG A 345 -4.95 -3.92 -10.37
C ARG A 345 -6.46 -4.14 -10.49
N HIS A 346 -6.87 -4.72 -11.62
CA HIS A 346 -8.26 -5.09 -11.90
C HIS A 346 -8.72 -6.23 -10.98
N ALA A 347 -9.77 -6.00 -10.20
CA ALA A 347 -10.39 -6.96 -9.32
C ALA A 347 -10.82 -8.22 -10.08
N ALA A 348 -11.51 -8.07 -11.22
CA ALA A 348 -12.01 -9.18 -12.02
C ALA A 348 -10.88 -10.09 -12.54
N ARG A 349 -9.82 -9.51 -13.11
CA ARG A 349 -8.67 -10.27 -13.65
C ARG A 349 -7.87 -10.97 -12.55
N HIS A 350 -7.72 -10.35 -11.36
CA HIS A 350 -6.96 -10.94 -10.26
C HIS A 350 -7.81 -11.83 -9.32
N ALA A 351 -9.13 -11.94 -9.51
CA ALA A 351 -10.00 -12.77 -8.67
C ALA A 351 -9.60 -14.26 -8.66
N PRO A 352 -9.36 -14.94 -9.81
CA PRO A 352 -8.96 -16.35 -9.80
C PRO A 352 -7.61 -16.59 -9.10
N ALA A 353 -6.68 -15.65 -9.23
CA ALA A 353 -5.37 -15.70 -8.57
C ALA A 353 -5.48 -15.50 -7.04
N ALA A 354 -6.34 -14.60 -6.59
CA ALA A 354 -6.58 -14.36 -5.17
C ALA A 354 -7.25 -15.56 -4.49
N TYR A 355 -8.31 -16.11 -5.10
CA TYR A 355 -9.03 -17.26 -4.58
C TYR A 355 -8.18 -18.53 -4.59
N THR A 356 -7.45 -18.82 -5.67
CA THR A 356 -6.60 -20.02 -5.78
C THR A 356 -5.48 -20.04 -4.73
N ALA A 357 -4.83 -18.90 -4.48
CA ALA A 357 -3.80 -18.80 -3.44
C ALA A 357 -4.38 -18.90 -2.02
N SER A 358 -5.60 -18.38 -1.80
CA SER A 358 -6.33 -18.52 -0.54
C SER A 358 -6.66 -19.99 -0.24
N LEU A 359 -7.26 -20.68 -1.22
CA LEU A 359 -7.62 -22.10 -1.12
C LEU A 359 -6.38 -22.99 -0.91
N SER A 360 -5.31 -22.78 -1.67
CA SER A 360 -4.03 -23.49 -1.53
C SER A 360 -3.47 -23.39 -0.10
N ALA A 361 -3.54 -22.21 0.52
CA ALA A 361 -3.04 -21.97 1.87
C ALA A 361 -3.90 -22.59 2.99
N VAL A 362 -5.20 -22.83 2.78
CA VAL A 362 -6.10 -23.40 3.79
C VAL A 362 -6.40 -24.89 3.59
N LEU A 363 -6.14 -25.46 2.42
CA LEU A 363 -6.56 -26.83 2.06
C LEU A 363 -6.13 -27.90 3.08
N GLN A 364 -4.90 -27.83 3.60
CA GLN A 364 -4.43 -28.76 4.64
C GLN A 364 -5.21 -28.63 5.96
N ARG A 365 -5.63 -27.42 6.32
CA ARG A 365 -6.49 -27.21 7.50
C ARG A 365 -7.91 -27.70 7.26
N CYS A 366 -8.46 -27.51 6.06
CA CYS A 366 -9.77 -28.06 5.70
C CYS A 366 -9.79 -29.59 5.76
N LEU A 367 -8.77 -30.25 5.20
CA LEU A 367 -8.62 -31.71 5.26
C LEU A 367 -8.39 -32.25 6.68
N ALA A 368 -7.79 -31.45 7.58
CA ALA A 368 -7.65 -31.81 8.99
C ALA A 368 -8.96 -31.70 9.78
N LEU A 369 -9.82 -30.73 9.44
CA LEU A 369 -11.16 -30.55 10.04
C LEU A 369 -12.14 -31.61 9.57
N ASP A 370 -12.08 -31.96 8.28
CA ASP A 370 -12.94 -32.95 7.64
C ASP A 370 -12.09 -33.74 6.62
N PRO A 371 -11.71 -34.99 6.92
CA PRO A 371 -10.98 -35.85 5.98
C PRO A 371 -11.78 -36.20 4.72
N SER A 372 -13.11 -36.06 4.77
CA SER A 372 -14.01 -36.19 3.62
C SER A 372 -14.24 -34.88 2.88
N TYR A 373 -13.53 -33.79 3.24
CA TYR A 373 -13.49 -32.54 2.50
C TYR A 373 -12.84 -32.75 1.12
N LEU A 374 -13.63 -33.27 0.21
CA LEU A 374 -13.52 -32.94 -1.20
C LEU A 374 -13.72 -31.43 -1.28
N PRO A 375 -12.72 -30.63 -1.67
CA PRO A 375 -12.98 -29.24 -1.97
C PRO A 375 -14.04 -29.21 -3.08
N ALA A 376 -15.25 -28.74 -2.73
CA ALA A 376 -16.41 -28.71 -3.62
C ALA A 376 -16.12 -27.99 -4.95
N TRP A 377 -15.06 -27.18 -4.95
CA TRP A 377 -14.34 -26.72 -6.12
C TRP A 377 -13.01 -27.50 -6.27
N PRO A 378 -12.92 -28.54 -7.11
CA PRO A 378 -11.67 -29.26 -7.27
C PRO A 378 -10.63 -28.36 -7.95
N LEU A 379 -9.35 -28.64 -7.67
CA LEU A 379 -8.20 -28.10 -8.40
C LEU A 379 -8.11 -28.60 -9.87
N ASN A 380 -9.21 -29.17 -10.39
CA ASN A 380 -9.36 -29.83 -11.68
C ASN A 380 -10.05 -28.92 -12.72
N GLY A 381 -9.76 -27.62 -12.71
CA GLY A 381 -10.02 -26.73 -13.86
C GLY A 381 -10.99 -25.55 -13.65
N ILE A 382 -11.95 -25.57 -12.74
CA ILE A 382 -13.00 -24.50 -12.78
C ILE A 382 -12.45 -23.11 -12.39
N THR A 383 -11.41 -23.02 -11.55
CA THR A 383 -10.63 -21.78 -11.30
C THR A 383 -9.27 -21.76 -12.02
N VAL A 384 -8.66 -22.94 -12.17
CA VAL A 384 -7.36 -23.12 -12.84
C VAL A 384 -7.45 -22.83 -14.34
N THR A 385 -8.54 -23.16 -15.03
CA THR A 385 -8.74 -22.89 -16.47
C THR A 385 -8.93 -21.39 -16.74
N PRO A 386 -9.81 -20.64 -16.03
CA PRO A 386 -9.83 -19.18 -16.12
C PRO A 386 -8.45 -18.55 -15.86
N LEU A 387 -7.73 -19.00 -14.83
CA LEU A 387 -6.38 -18.49 -14.55
C LEU A 387 -5.39 -18.84 -15.68
N SER A 388 -5.40 -20.08 -16.17
CA SER A 388 -4.51 -20.61 -17.22
C SER A 388 -4.75 -20.03 -18.61
N GLY A 389 -5.95 -19.47 -18.85
CA GLY A 389 -6.25 -18.65 -20.03
C GLY A 389 -5.72 -17.21 -19.93
N HIS A 390 -5.45 -16.71 -18.71
CA HIS A 390 -4.97 -15.35 -18.46
C HIS A 390 -3.48 -15.27 -18.10
N VAL A 391 -2.78 -16.40 -17.94
CA VAL A 391 -1.31 -16.46 -17.74
C VAL A 391 -0.61 -17.10 -18.93
N LEU A 392 0.70 -16.87 -19.05
CA LEU A 392 1.54 -17.47 -20.09
C LEU A 392 1.65 -18.99 -19.91
N ALA A 393 1.91 -19.73 -20.99
CA ALA A 393 2.06 -21.19 -20.93
C ALA A 393 3.08 -21.68 -19.89
N ALA A 394 4.22 -20.98 -19.75
CA ALA A 394 5.26 -21.27 -18.75
C ALA A 394 4.86 -20.91 -17.31
N ASP A 395 3.81 -20.08 -17.13
CA ASP A 395 3.29 -19.62 -15.83
C ASP A 395 2.02 -20.38 -15.41
N ARG A 396 1.56 -21.36 -16.20
CA ARG A 396 0.40 -22.19 -15.86
C ARG A 396 0.75 -23.06 -14.65
N LEU A 397 -0.22 -23.15 -13.73
CA LEU A 397 -0.07 -24.03 -12.58
C LEU A 397 -0.12 -25.50 -13.04
N PRO A 398 0.75 -26.38 -12.51
CA PRO A 398 0.62 -27.81 -12.74
C PRO A 398 -0.63 -28.34 -12.04
N THR A 399 -1.11 -29.49 -12.51
CA THR A 399 -2.19 -30.25 -11.88
C THR A 399 -1.58 -31.49 -11.22
N PRO A 400 -1.73 -31.70 -9.90
CA PRO A 400 -2.42 -30.85 -8.92
C PRO A 400 -1.65 -29.56 -8.58
N VAL A 401 -2.39 -28.51 -8.19
CA VAL A 401 -1.81 -27.21 -7.82
C VAL A 401 -0.99 -27.33 -6.52
N PRO A 402 0.24 -26.77 -6.45
CA PRO A 402 1.05 -26.85 -5.23
C PRO A 402 0.42 -26.11 -4.04
N LEU A 403 0.65 -26.64 -2.82
CA LEU A 403 0.16 -26.08 -1.54
C LEU A 403 0.92 -24.81 -1.08
N THR A 404 1.90 -24.36 -1.86
CA THR A 404 2.83 -23.27 -1.51
C THR A 404 2.66 -22.01 -2.38
N VAL A 405 1.66 -21.99 -3.25
CA VAL A 405 1.45 -20.93 -4.25
C VAL A 405 1.02 -19.62 -3.58
N ARG A 406 1.86 -18.59 -3.68
CA ARG A 406 1.57 -17.26 -3.13
C ARG A 406 0.78 -16.41 -4.12
N GLN A 407 -0.22 -15.67 -3.64
CA GLN A 407 -0.99 -14.70 -4.45
C GLN A 407 -0.08 -13.71 -5.21
N GLN A 408 1.06 -13.34 -4.61
CA GLN A 408 2.06 -12.46 -5.26
C GLN A 408 2.62 -13.08 -6.54
N GLN A 409 2.95 -14.38 -6.54
CA GLN A 409 3.50 -15.09 -7.71
C GLN A 409 2.47 -15.17 -8.83
N LEU A 410 1.22 -15.52 -8.50
CA LEU A 410 0.12 -15.56 -9.48
C LEU A 410 -0.21 -14.16 -10.04
N SER A 411 -0.15 -13.13 -9.21
CA SER A 411 -0.33 -11.74 -9.68
C SER A 411 0.80 -11.31 -10.61
N GLN A 412 2.04 -11.74 -10.35
CA GLN A 412 3.17 -11.49 -11.25
C GLN A 412 3.07 -12.25 -12.58
N ALA A 413 2.49 -13.45 -12.59
CA ALA A 413 2.18 -14.19 -13.82
C ALA A 413 1.12 -13.47 -14.68
N LEU A 414 0.05 -12.95 -14.05
CA LEU A 414 -0.95 -12.12 -14.72
C LEU A 414 -0.35 -10.82 -15.27
N ASP A 415 0.51 -10.14 -14.49
CA ASP A 415 1.27 -8.96 -14.94
C ASP A 415 2.16 -9.30 -16.16
N ARG A 416 2.84 -10.46 -16.18
CA ARG A 416 3.67 -10.91 -17.32
C ARG A 416 2.84 -11.12 -18.58
N ALA A 417 1.70 -11.81 -18.48
CA ALA A 417 0.80 -12.02 -19.61
C ALA A 417 0.21 -10.71 -20.13
N ALA A 418 -0.18 -9.79 -19.25
CA ALA A 418 -0.63 -8.45 -19.61
C ALA A 418 0.45 -7.62 -20.31
N VAL A 419 1.71 -7.68 -19.85
CA VAL A 419 2.86 -7.05 -20.51
C VAL A 419 3.10 -7.64 -21.90
N GLN A 420 3.05 -8.97 -22.05
CA GLN A 420 3.20 -9.61 -23.36
C GLN A 420 2.07 -9.20 -24.32
N GLN A 421 0.82 -9.18 -23.85
CA GLN A 421 -0.35 -8.72 -24.61
C GLN A 421 -0.12 -7.29 -25.14
N LEU A 422 0.27 -6.36 -24.28
CA LEU A 422 0.53 -4.95 -24.65
C LEU A 422 1.72 -4.78 -25.61
N LEU A 423 2.75 -5.63 -25.48
CA LEU A 423 3.95 -5.62 -26.34
C LEU A 423 3.79 -6.39 -27.66
N THR A 424 2.61 -6.93 -27.95
CA THR A 424 2.30 -7.59 -29.25
C THR A 424 2.51 -6.60 -30.41
N PRO A 425 3.24 -7.01 -31.49
CA PRO A 425 3.39 -6.19 -32.68
C PRO A 425 2.06 -5.99 -33.42
N GLY A 426 1.95 -4.89 -34.16
CA GLY A 426 0.77 -4.57 -34.97
C GLY A 426 0.88 -3.16 -35.57
N PRO A 427 0.01 -2.81 -36.53
CA PRO A 427 0.05 -1.51 -37.20
C PRO A 427 -0.12 -0.38 -36.19
N ASN A 428 0.69 0.68 -36.34
CA ASN A 428 0.70 1.87 -35.47
C ASN A 428 1.00 1.61 -33.98
N ARG A 429 1.42 0.40 -33.58
CA ARG A 429 1.72 0.06 -32.17
C ARG A 429 3.14 0.38 -31.72
N GLU A 430 4.07 0.66 -32.64
CA GLU A 430 5.50 0.70 -32.34
C GLU A 430 5.86 1.74 -31.26
N ALA A 431 5.32 2.96 -31.37
CA ALA A 431 5.56 4.03 -30.40
C ALA A 431 4.97 3.73 -29.00
N PHE A 432 3.83 3.01 -28.94
CA PHE A 432 3.25 2.53 -27.68
C PHE A 432 4.15 1.48 -27.04
N ARG A 433 4.59 0.48 -27.83
CA ARG A 433 5.49 -0.60 -27.38
C ARG A 433 6.82 -0.03 -26.89
N ALA A 434 7.40 0.91 -27.62
CA ALA A 434 8.62 1.61 -27.25
C ALA A 434 8.47 2.39 -25.93
N ASN A 435 7.39 3.16 -25.77
CA ASN A 435 7.10 3.85 -24.51
C ASN A 435 6.96 2.85 -23.35
N LEU A 436 6.21 1.77 -23.52
CA LEU A 436 6.05 0.76 -22.47
C LEU A 436 7.38 0.10 -22.07
N GLN A 437 8.30 -0.14 -23.02
CA GLN A 437 9.64 -0.63 -22.69
C GLN A 437 10.45 0.40 -21.85
N LEU A 438 10.41 1.69 -22.19
CA LEU A 438 11.06 2.76 -21.42
C LEU A 438 10.48 2.88 -19.99
N GLN A 439 9.14 2.87 -19.87
CA GLN A 439 8.45 2.96 -18.57
C GLN A 439 8.71 1.76 -17.63
N ARG A 440 9.25 0.66 -18.17
CA ARG A 440 9.63 -0.58 -17.46
C ARG A 440 11.09 -0.60 -16.99
N GLN A 441 11.90 0.40 -17.34
CA GLN A 441 13.29 0.45 -16.89
C GLN A 441 13.39 0.61 -15.36
N PRO A 442 14.48 0.11 -14.74
CA PRO A 442 14.70 0.26 -13.31
C PRO A 442 14.57 1.71 -12.85
N ARG A 443 13.78 1.94 -11.79
CA ARG A 443 13.48 3.26 -11.20
C ARG A 443 12.70 4.26 -12.09
N ALA A 444 12.30 3.93 -13.32
CA ALA A 444 11.47 4.82 -14.14
C ALA A 444 10.16 5.24 -13.45
N GLY A 445 9.51 4.30 -12.74
CA GLY A 445 8.32 4.56 -11.92
C GLY A 445 8.57 5.14 -10.52
N ALA A 446 9.77 5.61 -10.17
CA ALA A 446 10.08 6.07 -8.80
C ALA A 446 9.29 7.32 -8.38
N TRP A 447 8.96 8.21 -9.32
CA TRP A 447 8.14 9.40 -9.04
C TRP A 447 6.70 9.06 -8.60
N LEU A 448 6.19 7.88 -8.96
CA LEU A 448 4.90 7.36 -8.47
C LEU A 448 4.98 6.79 -7.06
N GLN A 449 6.17 6.71 -6.46
CA GLN A 449 6.40 6.21 -5.10
C GLN A 449 6.70 7.35 -4.12
N ALA A 450 7.07 8.53 -4.64
CA ALA A 450 7.31 9.73 -3.87
C ALA A 450 6.03 10.22 -3.16
N VAL A 451 6.12 10.45 -1.86
CA VAL A 451 5.03 11.07 -1.09
C VAL A 451 4.95 12.57 -1.43
N PRO A 452 3.78 13.12 -1.77
CA PRO A 452 3.62 14.56 -2.03
C PRO A 452 4.09 15.40 -0.83
N SER A 453 5.01 16.33 -1.08
CA SER A 453 5.58 17.20 -0.04
C SER A 453 6.22 18.44 -0.65
N GLU A 454 5.67 19.62 -0.38
CA GLU A 454 6.21 20.91 -0.83
C GLU A 454 7.58 21.21 -0.19
N ALA A 455 7.73 20.90 1.10
CA ALA A 455 8.97 21.07 1.87
C ALA A 455 10.16 20.28 1.27
N LEU A 456 9.89 19.13 0.65
CA LEU A 456 10.88 18.32 -0.06
C LEU A 456 10.93 18.60 -1.57
N GLY A 457 10.00 19.38 -2.12
CA GLY A 457 9.87 19.60 -3.57
C GLY A 457 9.37 18.36 -4.32
N LEU A 458 8.59 17.50 -3.66
CA LEU A 458 7.99 16.28 -4.22
C LEU A 458 6.52 16.48 -4.64
N ALA A 459 5.89 17.58 -4.23
CA ALA A 459 4.58 18.00 -4.72
C ALA A 459 4.65 18.43 -6.22
N LEU A 460 3.61 18.12 -6.98
CA LEU A 460 3.46 18.46 -8.39
C LEU A 460 2.15 19.23 -8.59
N ALA A 461 2.18 20.29 -9.39
CA ALA A 461 0.97 21.01 -9.76
C ALA A 461 -0.01 20.10 -10.52
N PRO A 462 -1.34 20.28 -10.39
CA PRO A 462 -2.34 19.39 -11.00
C PRO A 462 -2.12 19.13 -12.50
N ASP A 463 -1.86 20.16 -13.29
CA ASP A 463 -1.72 20.03 -14.75
C ASP A 463 -0.41 19.36 -15.16
N ILE A 464 0.66 19.60 -14.40
CA ILE A 464 1.93 18.86 -14.53
C ILE A 464 1.68 17.37 -14.27
N PHE A 465 0.94 17.02 -13.22
CA PHE A 465 0.64 15.64 -12.89
C PHE A 465 -0.26 14.96 -13.94
N ARG A 466 -1.30 15.65 -14.44
CA ARG A 466 -2.16 15.16 -15.53
C ARG A 466 -1.37 14.84 -16.80
N VAL A 467 -0.47 15.74 -17.21
CA VAL A 467 0.43 15.51 -18.36
C VAL A 467 1.33 14.30 -18.11
N LEU A 468 1.85 14.09 -16.90
CA LEU A 468 2.67 12.92 -16.59
C LEU A 468 1.92 11.59 -16.67
N ILE A 469 0.67 11.54 -16.22
CA ILE A 469 -0.16 10.34 -16.40
C ILE A 469 -0.43 10.09 -17.89
N LYS A 470 -0.76 11.13 -18.67
CA LYS A 470 -0.91 11.01 -20.13
C LYS A 470 0.34 10.44 -20.78
N LEU A 471 1.50 11.05 -20.52
CA LEU A 471 2.79 10.62 -21.07
C LEU A 471 3.06 9.15 -20.73
N ARG A 472 2.87 8.75 -19.46
CA ARG A 472 3.12 7.36 -19.02
C ARG A 472 2.20 6.35 -19.71
N LEU A 473 0.90 6.64 -19.80
CA LEU A 473 -0.12 5.78 -20.42
C LEU A 473 -0.24 5.96 -21.95
N ARG A 474 0.62 6.77 -22.59
CA ARG A 474 0.59 7.10 -24.02
C ARG A 474 -0.75 7.68 -24.49
N LEU A 475 -1.37 8.51 -23.66
CA LEU A 475 -2.58 9.27 -24.02
C LEU A 475 -2.20 10.58 -24.75
N PRO A 476 -3.03 11.08 -25.67
CA PRO A 476 -2.78 12.33 -26.39
C PRO A 476 -2.85 13.53 -25.43
N VAL A 477 -1.79 14.33 -25.38
CA VAL A 477 -1.69 15.57 -24.60
C VAL A 477 -2.42 16.72 -25.28
N ALA A 478 -2.25 16.87 -26.60
CA ALA A 478 -3.04 17.77 -27.46
C ALA A 478 -4.09 17.01 -28.28
N THR A 479 -5.00 17.72 -28.95
CA THR A 479 -6.02 17.14 -29.85
C THR A 479 -5.42 16.58 -31.13
N GLU A 480 -4.49 17.33 -31.72
CA GLU A 480 -3.85 17.06 -33.02
C GLU A 480 -2.36 17.39 -32.98
N ASP A 481 -1.64 17.03 -34.05
CA ASP A 481 -0.22 17.31 -34.21
C ASP A 481 -0.07 18.74 -34.76
N VAL A 482 0.68 19.61 -34.08
CA VAL A 482 0.74 21.06 -34.38
C VAL A 482 2.16 21.52 -34.72
N ALA A 483 2.31 22.68 -35.36
CA ALA A 483 3.61 23.32 -35.52
C ALA A 483 4.21 23.66 -34.14
N CYS A 484 5.47 23.33 -33.89
CA CYS A 484 6.09 23.64 -32.61
C CYS A 484 6.33 25.16 -32.49
N PRO A 485 5.89 25.83 -31.41
CA PRO A 485 6.07 27.27 -31.25
C PRO A 485 7.52 27.72 -30.99
N LEU A 486 8.48 26.78 -30.93
CA LEU A 486 9.88 27.03 -30.56
C LEU A 486 10.89 26.58 -31.63
N CYS A 487 10.49 25.80 -32.64
CA CYS A 487 11.35 25.35 -33.73
C CYS A 487 10.52 24.91 -34.94
N ASP A 488 11.13 24.82 -36.12
CA ASP A 488 10.49 24.50 -37.40
C ASP A 488 10.08 23.01 -37.56
N GLY A 489 9.76 22.33 -36.46
CA GLY A 489 9.34 20.93 -36.41
C GLY A 489 7.90 20.75 -35.94
N VAL A 490 7.34 19.57 -36.18
CA VAL A 490 6.00 19.20 -35.71
C VAL A 490 6.07 18.76 -34.24
N ALA A 491 5.27 19.39 -33.39
CA ALA A 491 4.98 18.93 -32.04
C ALA A 491 3.84 17.91 -32.10
N ASP A 492 4.17 16.63 -31.90
CA ASP A 492 3.17 15.56 -31.89
C ASP A 492 2.25 15.66 -30.68
N ARG A 493 1.01 15.20 -30.87
CA ARG A 493 -0.02 15.20 -29.82
C ARG A 493 0.33 14.36 -28.60
N PHE A 494 1.31 13.45 -28.65
CA PHE A 494 1.74 12.65 -27.50
C PHE A 494 2.88 13.31 -26.71
N GLY A 495 3.44 14.42 -27.19
CA GLY A 495 4.49 15.20 -26.52
C GLY A 495 5.92 14.67 -26.69
N ASP A 496 6.16 13.66 -27.53
CA ASP A 496 7.50 13.07 -27.69
C ASP A 496 8.52 14.06 -28.29
N HIS A 497 8.06 14.96 -29.17
CA HIS A 497 8.83 16.06 -29.74
C HIS A 497 9.43 16.94 -28.65
N ALA A 498 8.68 17.26 -27.59
CA ALA A 498 9.11 18.20 -26.56
C ALA A 498 10.41 17.76 -25.86
N HIS A 499 10.62 16.44 -25.73
CA HIS A 499 11.85 15.86 -25.16
C HIS A 499 13.02 15.79 -26.16
N SER A 500 12.74 15.88 -27.47
CA SER A 500 13.75 15.83 -28.55
C SER A 500 14.11 17.20 -29.12
N CYS A 501 13.25 18.21 -28.90
CA CYS A 501 13.35 19.55 -29.46
C CYS A 501 14.75 20.17 -29.23
N PRO A 502 15.38 20.78 -30.26
CA PRO A 502 16.66 21.47 -30.11
C PRO A 502 16.51 22.84 -29.43
N CYS A 503 15.32 23.45 -29.51
CA CYS A 503 15.04 24.80 -29.02
C CYS A 503 14.31 24.80 -27.67
N GLY A 504 14.27 25.96 -27.00
CA GLY A 504 13.57 26.17 -25.72
C GLY A 504 14.43 25.96 -24.46
N GLY A 505 15.66 25.46 -24.58
CA GLY A 505 16.53 25.20 -23.42
C GLY A 505 16.06 24.04 -22.51
N ASP A 506 15.08 23.27 -22.98
CA ASP A 506 14.33 22.27 -22.21
C ASP A 506 15.08 20.98 -21.89
N ARG A 507 16.37 20.88 -22.23
CA ARG A 507 17.26 19.81 -21.74
C ARG A 507 17.85 20.29 -20.42
N PRO A 508 17.27 19.94 -19.25
CA PRO A 508 17.70 20.53 -18.01
C PRO A 508 19.04 19.89 -17.62
N PRO A 509 20.04 20.65 -17.14
CA PRO A 509 20.97 20.06 -16.20
C PRO A 509 20.13 19.57 -15.01
N VAL A 510 20.18 18.26 -14.70
CA VAL A 510 19.31 17.58 -13.69
C VAL A 510 19.65 17.99 -12.24
N CYS A 511 20.25 19.17 -12.06
CA CYS A 511 20.73 19.74 -10.80
C CYS A 511 20.42 21.25 -10.75
N THR A 512 19.15 21.59 -10.53
CA THR A 512 18.78 22.91 -9.99
C THR A 512 19.06 22.93 -8.48
N GLN A 513 19.30 24.13 -7.93
CA GLN A 513 19.81 24.50 -6.59
C GLN A 513 19.69 23.50 -5.40
N ARG A 514 18.60 22.71 -5.30
CA ARG A 514 18.20 21.97 -4.09
C ARG A 514 19.02 20.69 -3.84
N SER A 515 19.52 20.00 -4.86
CA SER A 515 20.43 18.85 -4.66
C SER A 515 21.84 19.29 -4.25
N ARG A 516 22.25 20.52 -4.59
CA ARG A 516 23.51 21.12 -4.10
C ARG A 516 23.50 21.32 -2.59
N SER A 517 22.35 21.61 -1.96
CA SER A 517 22.29 21.92 -0.52
C SER A 517 22.39 20.71 0.41
N ARG A 518 22.16 19.48 -0.08
CA ARG A 518 22.37 18.23 0.68
C ARG A 518 23.74 17.58 0.44
N ALA A 519 24.37 17.83 -0.70
CA ALA A 519 25.69 17.28 -1.02
C ALA A 519 26.85 18.21 -0.61
N CYS A 520 26.61 19.51 -0.44
CA CYS A 520 27.62 20.46 0.01
C CYS A 520 27.47 20.77 1.50
N TYR A 521 28.57 20.56 2.24
CA TYR A 521 28.90 21.33 3.44
C TYR A 521 28.58 22.82 3.21
N ARG A 522 27.96 23.50 4.19
CA ARG A 522 27.98 24.97 4.22
C ARG A 522 29.44 25.42 4.32
N PRO A 523 29.94 26.15 3.32
CA PRO A 523 30.19 27.57 3.58
C PRO A 523 29.75 28.47 2.41
N ALA A 524 28.82 29.39 2.70
CA ALA A 524 28.46 30.58 1.91
C ALA A 524 27.99 30.38 0.44
N PRO A 525 27.21 31.34 -0.12
CA PRO A 525 26.79 31.28 -1.52
C PRO A 525 27.89 31.83 -2.46
N SER A 526 28.92 31.04 -2.74
CA SER A 526 29.86 31.32 -3.83
C SER A 526 29.55 30.46 -5.07
N ARG A 527 29.54 31.08 -6.25
CA ARG A 527 29.42 30.39 -7.55
C ARG A 527 30.72 29.66 -7.89
N THR A 528 31.08 28.63 -7.10
CA THR A 528 32.33 27.89 -7.25
C THR A 528 32.21 26.87 -8.39
N VAL A 529 32.12 27.38 -9.62
CA VAL A 529 32.48 26.62 -10.81
C VAL A 529 33.99 26.36 -10.71
N CYS A 530 34.38 25.16 -10.30
CA CYS A 530 35.79 24.76 -10.34
C CYS A 530 36.25 24.78 -11.79
N ARG A 531 37.00 25.82 -12.16
CA ARG A 531 37.69 25.91 -13.45
C ARG A 531 38.81 24.87 -13.48
N VAL A 532 38.47 23.65 -13.90
CA VAL A 532 39.47 22.75 -14.52
C VAL A 532 40.13 23.55 -15.64
N ARG A 533 41.46 23.51 -15.73
CA ARG A 533 42.24 24.33 -16.67
C ARG A 533 41.66 24.20 -18.08
N GLN A 534 41.12 25.30 -18.62
CA GLN A 534 40.55 25.31 -19.94
C GLN A 534 41.67 25.24 -20.99
N GLY A 535 41.74 24.12 -21.71
CA GLY A 535 42.25 24.16 -23.08
C GLY A 535 41.29 24.99 -23.95
N PRO A 536 41.78 25.65 -25.01
CA PRO A 536 40.95 26.52 -25.83
C PRO A 536 39.75 25.76 -26.42
N GLY A 537 38.54 26.30 -26.23
CA GLY A 537 37.31 25.81 -26.86
C GLY A 537 36.52 24.70 -26.13
N ARG A 538 36.89 24.26 -24.92
CA ARG A 538 36.13 23.21 -24.19
C ARG A 538 35.33 23.71 -22.97
N ARG A 539 34.12 23.17 -22.81
CA ARG A 539 33.21 23.41 -21.68
C ARG A 539 33.67 22.64 -20.43
N ALA A 540 33.47 23.23 -19.24
CA ALA A 540 33.73 22.58 -17.97
C ALA A 540 32.65 21.51 -17.65
N ALA A 541 32.99 20.54 -16.79
CA ALA A 541 32.04 19.54 -16.29
C ALA A 541 30.85 20.19 -15.55
N ASP A 542 29.68 19.57 -15.60
CA ASP A 542 28.47 20.12 -14.97
C ASP A 542 28.54 20.08 -13.43
N VAL A 543 29.17 19.03 -12.87
CA VAL A 543 29.54 18.94 -11.46
C VAL A 543 30.95 18.36 -11.34
N TYR A 544 31.81 19.03 -10.57
CA TYR A 544 33.13 18.53 -10.17
C TYR A 544 33.09 18.12 -8.70
N VAL A 545 33.54 16.90 -8.40
CA VAL A 545 33.63 16.35 -7.05
C VAL A 545 35.10 16.08 -6.72
N PRO A 546 35.74 16.84 -5.81
CA PRO A 546 37.18 16.72 -5.56
C PRO A 546 37.59 15.41 -4.88
N LEU A 547 36.66 14.74 -4.20
CA LEU A 547 36.88 13.49 -3.48
C LEU A 547 35.77 12.50 -3.83
N TRP A 548 36.04 11.56 -4.75
CA TRP A 548 35.08 10.56 -5.20
C TRP A 548 35.63 9.13 -5.08
N GLY A 549 35.53 8.60 -3.85
CA GLY A 549 36.04 7.28 -3.50
C GLY A 549 37.58 7.20 -3.54
N VAL A 550 38.08 5.97 -3.67
CA VAL A 550 39.54 5.68 -3.68
C VAL A 550 40.22 6.16 -4.98
N HIS A 551 39.45 6.38 -6.04
CA HIS A 551 39.96 6.71 -7.38
C HIS A 551 40.16 8.22 -7.62
N GLY A 552 40.10 9.06 -6.57
CA GLY A 552 40.41 10.48 -6.64
C GLY A 552 39.25 11.38 -7.10
N PRO A 553 39.51 12.55 -7.70
CA PRO A 553 38.47 13.49 -8.14
C PRO A 553 37.65 12.96 -9.33
N ALA A 554 36.38 13.35 -9.40
CA ALA A 554 35.46 12.99 -10.48
C ALA A 554 34.81 14.20 -11.14
N ALA A 555 34.64 14.11 -12.46
CA ALA A 555 33.88 15.00 -13.31
C ALA A 555 32.58 14.30 -13.71
N PHE A 556 31.45 14.83 -13.24
CA PHE A 556 30.12 14.37 -13.62
C PHE A 556 29.58 15.24 -14.77
N ASP A 557 29.10 14.57 -15.81
CA ASP A 557 28.45 15.17 -16.98
C ASP A 557 27.00 14.68 -16.99
N LEU A 558 26.02 15.56 -16.81
CA LEU A 558 24.62 15.18 -16.67
C LEU A 558 23.92 15.31 -18.03
N ALA A 559 23.24 14.25 -18.46
CA ALA A 559 22.54 14.27 -19.74
C ALA A 559 21.19 13.56 -19.68
N VAL A 560 20.18 14.19 -20.30
CA VAL A 560 18.89 13.57 -20.58
C VAL A 560 18.85 13.16 -22.04
N THR A 561 18.49 11.90 -22.30
CA THR A 561 18.25 11.34 -23.64
C THR A 561 16.76 11.00 -23.81
N ALA A 562 16.28 10.94 -25.05
CA ALA A 562 14.89 10.66 -25.40
C ALA A 562 14.83 9.46 -26.37
N GLY A 563 14.32 8.33 -25.89
CA GLY A 563 14.25 7.08 -26.65
C GLY A 563 13.24 7.09 -27.79
N LEU A 564 12.18 7.90 -27.67
CA LEU A 564 11.10 8.01 -28.65
C LEU A 564 11.39 8.99 -29.81
N ARG A 565 12.63 9.48 -29.91
CA ARG A 565 13.07 10.28 -31.05
C ARG A 565 12.98 9.46 -32.35
N HIS A 566 12.46 10.04 -33.42
CA HIS A 566 12.12 9.34 -34.68
C HIS A 566 13.18 8.35 -35.19
N GLY A 567 14.48 8.70 -35.15
CA GLY A 567 15.56 7.81 -35.61
C GLY A 567 15.89 6.62 -34.68
N ASN A 568 15.45 6.64 -33.42
CA ASN A 568 15.77 5.61 -32.42
C ASN A 568 14.67 4.56 -32.26
N LEU A 569 13.44 4.83 -32.72
CA LEU A 569 12.24 4.08 -32.35
C LEU A 569 12.32 2.58 -32.75
N GLN A 570 12.72 2.28 -34.00
CA GLN A 570 12.91 0.89 -34.44
C GLN A 570 14.06 0.20 -33.70
N SER A 571 15.17 0.91 -33.47
CA SER A 571 16.32 0.37 -32.73
C SER A 571 15.96 0.04 -31.28
N LEU A 572 15.13 0.88 -30.64
CA LEU A 572 14.62 0.66 -29.29
C LEU A 572 13.70 -0.57 -29.24
N VAL A 573 12.75 -0.71 -30.16
CA VAL A 573 11.84 -1.86 -30.20
C VAL A 573 12.59 -3.18 -30.38
N PHE A 574 13.69 -3.18 -31.16
CA PHE A 574 14.50 -4.38 -31.44
C PHE A 574 15.55 -4.67 -30.37
N LYS A 575 16.33 -3.68 -29.94
CA LYS A 575 17.46 -3.84 -28.99
C LYS A 575 17.08 -3.64 -27.52
N GLY A 576 15.88 -3.14 -27.25
CA GLY A 576 15.38 -2.84 -25.91
C GLY A 576 15.71 -1.42 -25.42
N ALA A 577 14.99 -0.99 -24.38
CA ALA A 577 15.09 0.34 -23.79
C ALA A 577 16.48 0.69 -23.23
N ASP A 578 17.21 -0.26 -22.65
CA ASP A 578 18.50 -0.01 -21.98
C ASP A 578 19.59 0.46 -22.95
N HIS A 579 19.49 0.07 -24.22
CA HIS A 579 20.38 0.53 -25.29
C HIS A 579 20.36 2.07 -25.45
N VAL A 580 19.24 2.74 -25.17
CA VAL A 580 19.09 4.20 -25.32
C VAL A 580 20.03 4.97 -24.39
N VAL A 581 20.23 4.48 -23.16
CA VAL A 581 21.15 5.10 -22.18
C VAL A 581 22.58 4.60 -22.35
N LEU A 582 22.77 3.32 -22.69
CA LEU A 582 24.09 2.72 -22.92
C LEU A 582 24.84 3.37 -24.08
N ASP A 583 24.19 3.51 -25.25
CA ASP A 583 24.77 4.17 -26.41
C ASP A 583 25.12 5.63 -26.12
N TYR A 584 24.29 6.31 -25.35
CA TYR A 584 24.51 7.71 -25.03
C TYR A 584 25.64 7.89 -23.98
N GLU A 585 25.78 6.97 -23.02
CA GLU A 585 26.98 6.90 -22.16
C GLU A 585 28.25 6.64 -22.99
N ALA A 586 28.22 5.66 -23.90
CA ALA A 586 29.36 5.33 -24.76
C ALA A 586 29.73 6.48 -25.72
N HIS A 587 28.74 7.17 -26.27
CA HIS A 587 28.92 8.37 -27.05
C HIS A 587 29.55 9.49 -26.21
N LYS A 588 29.04 9.78 -25.01
CA LYS A 588 29.61 10.82 -24.12
C LYS A 588 31.07 10.55 -23.74
N ARG A 589 31.47 9.28 -23.57
CA ARG A 589 32.86 8.89 -23.26
C ARG A 589 33.82 9.15 -24.43
N SER A 590 33.41 8.72 -25.63
CA SER A 590 34.22 8.80 -26.86
C SER A 590 34.17 10.16 -27.55
N HIS A 591 33.07 10.90 -27.40
CA HIS A 591 32.86 12.22 -28.00
C HIS A 591 33.99 13.17 -27.60
N LEU A 592 34.71 13.68 -28.60
CA LEU A 592 35.89 14.54 -28.46
C LEU A 592 37.00 13.93 -27.55
N GLN A 593 37.08 12.60 -27.40
CA GLN A 593 38.02 11.90 -26.51
C GLN A 593 37.95 12.37 -25.05
N THR A 594 36.73 12.70 -24.58
CA THR A 594 36.55 13.33 -23.26
C THR A 594 37.01 12.43 -22.11
N GLN A 595 36.73 11.12 -22.16
CA GLN A 595 37.21 10.19 -21.13
C GLN A 595 38.74 10.12 -21.07
N ASP A 596 39.42 10.04 -22.21
CA ASP A 596 40.88 9.90 -22.27
C ASP A 596 41.57 11.17 -21.75
N GLN A 597 41.03 12.34 -22.09
CA GLN A 597 41.55 13.63 -21.62
C GLN A 597 41.32 13.85 -20.12
N CYS A 598 40.18 13.44 -19.57
CA CYS A 598 39.98 13.43 -18.11
C CYS A 598 40.97 12.48 -17.44
N THR A 599 41.15 11.27 -17.99
CA THR A 599 42.08 10.26 -17.44
C THR A 599 43.52 10.78 -17.45
N ALA A 600 43.96 11.43 -18.53
CA ALA A 600 45.28 12.07 -18.63
C ALA A 600 45.50 13.23 -17.64
N GLN A 601 44.42 13.81 -17.10
CA GLN A 601 44.46 14.84 -16.05
C GLN A 601 44.25 14.26 -14.62
N GLY A 602 44.18 12.93 -14.47
CA GLY A 602 43.89 12.29 -13.18
C GLY A 602 42.44 12.45 -12.71
N LEU A 603 41.51 12.74 -13.62
CA LEU A 603 40.08 12.94 -13.36
C LEU A 603 39.25 11.73 -13.82
N GLN A 604 38.36 11.22 -12.97
CA GLN A 604 37.37 10.23 -13.37
C GLN A 604 36.24 10.89 -14.19
N PHE A 605 36.02 10.49 -15.45
CA PHE A 605 34.85 10.94 -16.22
C PHE A 605 33.66 9.98 -16.01
N ILE A 606 32.57 10.51 -15.44
CA ILE A 606 31.35 9.76 -15.13
C ILE A 606 30.15 10.43 -15.84
N PRO A 607 29.67 9.87 -16.97
CA PRO A 607 28.46 10.34 -17.62
C PRO A 607 27.24 9.88 -16.82
N LEU A 608 26.46 10.83 -16.31
CA LEU A 608 25.23 10.61 -15.56
C LEU A 608 24.04 10.73 -16.51
N VAL A 609 23.83 9.69 -17.31
CA VAL A 609 22.77 9.64 -18.34
C VAL A 609 21.46 9.11 -17.77
N VAL A 610 20.36 9.78 -18.11
CA VAL A 610 18.99 9.34 -17.83
C VAL A 610 18.12 9.47 -19.08
N GLU A 611 17.26 8.49 -19.32
CA GLU A 611 16.20 8.58 -20.34
C GLU A 611 15.03 9.39 -19.77
N CYS A 612 14.36 10.21 -20.59
CA CYS A 612 13.35 11.14 -20.08
C CYS A 612 12.20 10.46 -19.31
N ARG A 613 11.80 9.22 -19.65
CA ARG A 613 10.80 8.44 -18.91
C ARG A 613 11.31 7.87 -17.58
N GLY A 614 12.60 8.03 -17.27
CA GLY A 614 13.20 7.83 -15.94
C GLY A 614 14.15 6.63 -15.80
N GLY A 615 14.53 5.97 -16.90
CA GLY A 615 15.54 4.90 -16.89
C GLY A 615 16.95 5.47 -16.75
N TRP A 616 17.72 5.00 -15.76
CA TRP A 616 19.09 5.48 -15.52
C TRP A 616 20.14 4.57 -16.15
N GLY A 617 21.15 5.15 -16.78
CA GLY A 617 22.32 4.40 -17.27
C GLY A 617 23.14 3.77 -16.14
N PRO A 618 23.92 2.71 -16.40
CA PRO A 618 24.66 1.98 -15.37
C PRO A 618 25.74 2.81 -14.67
N ALA A 619 26.34 3.80 -15.34
CA ALA A 619 27.29 4.71 -14.68
C ALA A 619 26.54 5.64 -13.70
N ALA A 620 25.39 6.16 -14.11
CA ALA A 620 24.54 6.98 -13.25
C ALA A 620 24.02 6.19 -12.03
N ALA A 621 23.53 4.97 -12.24
CA ALA A 621 22.99 4.14 -11.16
C ALA A 621 24.05 3.80 -10.09
N LYS A 622 25.29 3.49 -10.52
CA LYS A 622 26.42 3.27 -9.61
C LYS A 622 26.78 4.55 -8.84
N ALA A 623 26.81 5.71 -9.51
CA ALA A 623 27.14 6.98 -8.87
C ALA A 623 26.10 7.40 -7.81
N TRP A 624 24.80 7.24 -8.11
CA TRP A 624 23.73 7.52 -7.14
C TRP A 624 23.73 6.55 -5.96
N GLN A 625 24.06 5.27 -6.17
CA GLN A 625 24.18 4.31 -5.08
C GLN A 625 25.37 4.65 -4.15
N ALA A 626 26.50 5.11 -4.70
CA ALA A 626 27.64 5.59 -3.92
C ALA A 626 27.31 6.87 -3.13
N LEU A 627 26.59 7.82 -3.76
CA LEU A 627 26.12 9.03 -3.07
C LEU A 627 25.13 8.69 -1.93
N ALA A 628 24.19 7.79 -2.17
CA ALA A 628 23.25 7.33 -1.14
C ALA A 628 23.97 6.65 0.04
N ALA A 629 25.03 5.88 -0.22
CA ALA A 629 25.86 5.28 0.84
C ALA A 629 26.61 6.34 1.65
N ALA A 630 27.13 7.39 1.00
CA ALA A 630 27.78 8.51 1.69
C ALA A 630 26.81 9.33 2.55
N ILE A 631 25.58 9.58 2.08
CA ILE A 631 24.52 10.26 2.85
C ILE A 631 24.10 9.40 4.04
N ALA A 632 23.84 8.10 3.82
CA ALA A 632 23.48 7.15 4.87
C ALA A 632 24.53 7.06 6.00
N ALA A 633 25.83 7.11 5.65
CA ALA A 633 26.91 7.14 6.63
C ALA A 633 26.91 8.42 7.51
N GLN A 634 26.33 9.53 7.02
CA GLN A 634 26.18 10.78 7.78
C GLN A 634 24.88 10.85 8.57
N THR A 635 23.78 10.32 8.04
CA THR A 635 22.46 10.37 8.68
C THR A 635 22.21 9.23 9.67
N GLY A 636 22.96 8.13 9.55
CA GLY A 636 22.70 6.89 10.30
C GLY A 636 21.52 6.06 9.77
N GLU A 637 20.88 6.51 8.68
CA GLU A 637 19.77 5.80 8.03
C GLU A 637 20.28 4.66 7.14
N PRO A 638 19.46 3.63 6.85
CA PRO A 638 19.85 2.58 5.91
C PRO A 638 20.07 3.11 4.49
N VAL A 639 21.13 2.64 3.82
CA VAL A 639 21.47 3.02 2.42
C VAL A 639 20.29 2.86 1.45
N SER A 640 19.43 1.86 1.67
CA SER A 640 18.22 1.64 0.87
C SER A 640 17.18 2.75 1.00
N VAL A 641 17.06 3.37 2.18
CA VAL A 641 16.14 4.49 2.45
C VAL A 641 16.65 5.76 1.76
N GLU A 642 17.93 6.09 1.92
CA GLU A 642 18.53 7.26 1.26
C GLU A 642 18.58 7.10 -0.27
N ALA A 643 18.84 5.89 -0.78
CA ALA A 643 18.77 5.62 -2.21
C ALA A 643 17.36 5.85 -2.76
N ASN A 644 16.31 5.38 -2.07
CA ASN A 644 14.93 5.62 -2.46
C ASN A 644 14.60 7.14 -2.45
N ARG A 645 14.91 7.84 -1.34
CA ARG A 645 14.72 9.31 -1.21
C ARG A 645 15.42 10.07 -2.36
N LEU A 646 16.63 9.67 -2.72
CA LEU A 646 17.40 10.27 -3.81
C LEU A 646 16.74 10.02 -5.17
N TYR A 647 16.39 8.76 -5.49
CA TYR A 647 15.74 8.42 -6.76
C TYR A 647 14.34 9.04 -6.91
N GLU A 648 13.55 9.12 -5.84
CA GLU A 648 12.26 9.81 -5.80
C GLU A 648 12.42 11.30 -6.12
N THR A 649 13.38 11.98 -5.46
CA THR A 649 13.66 13.41 -5.68
C THR A 649 14.12 13.69 -7.10
N LEU A 650 15.04 12.87 -7.63
CA LEU A 650 15.54 13.00 -9.00
C LEU A 650 14.44 12.70 -10.03
N ALA A 651 13.64 11.65 -9.82
CA ALA A 651 12.57 11.27 -10.74
C ALA A 651 11.44 12.31 -10.78
N VAL A 652 10.98 12.82 -9.62
CA VAL A 652 9.97 13.89 -9.58
C VAL A 652 10.49 15.17 -10.26
N THR A 653 11.77 15.50 -10.07
CA THR A 653 12.39 16.67 -10.72
C THR A 653 12.46 16.50 -12.25
N LEU A 654 12.94 15.35 -12.73
CA LEU A 654 12.98 15.02 -14.17
C LEU A 654 11.58 15.07 -14.78
N GLN A 655 10.60 14.42 -14.15
CA GLN A 655 9.23 14.38 -14.66
C GLN A 655 8.56 15.77 -14.63
N ARG A 656 8.78 16.59 -13.58
CA ARG A 656 8.29 17.97 -13.55
C ARG A 656 8.76 18.78 -14.77
N GLU A 657 10.04 18.71 -15.11
CA GLU A 657 10.59 19.44 -16.25
C GLU A 657 10.16 18.85 -17.60
N ASN A 658 10.01 17.52 -17.71
CA ASN A 658 9.41 16.88 -18.89
C ASN A 658 8.01 17.42 -19.19
N ALA A 659 7.14 17.45 -18.19
CA ALA A 659 5.77 17.94 -18.36
C ALA A 659 5.74 19.44 -18.66
N ARG A 660 6.63 20.25 -18.04
CA ARG A 660 6.81 21.67 -18.39
C ARG A 660 7.25 21.87 -19.84
N ALA A 661 8.17 21.05 -20.35
CA ALA A 661 8.59 21.10 -21.75
C ALA A 661 7.45 20.77 -22.73
N VAL A 662 6.57 19.82 -22.37
CA VAL A 662 5.35 19.54 -23.15
C VAL A 662 4.37 20.70 -23.07
N LEU A 663 4.06 21.21 -21.87
CA LEU A 663 3.14 22.34 -21.68
C LEU A 663 3.58 23.61 -22.40
N ARG A 664 4.89 23.89 -22.50
CA ARG A 664 5.44 24.99 -23.31
C ARG A 664 5.16 24.90 -24.82
N ARG A 665 4.69 23.75 -25.32
CA ARG A 665 4.44 23.48 -26.75
C ARG A 665 2.99 23.13 -27.06
N VAL A 666 2.14 22.94 -26.04
CA VAL A 666 0.70 22.75 -26.21
C VAL A 666 0.04 24.12 -26.10
N LEU A 667 -0.58 24.59 -27.17
CA LEU A 667 -1.40 25.81 -27.14
C LEU A 667 -2.61 25.57 -26.23
N ALA A 668 -2.89 26.52 -25.33
CA ALA A 668 -4.04 26.45 -24.46
C ALA A 668 -5.33 26.65 -25.26
N SER A 669 -6.10 25.57 -25.45
CA SER A 669 -7.42 25.61 -26.08
C SER A 669 -8.50 26.04 -25.06
N GLY A 670 -8.49 27.33 -24.72
CA GLY A 670 -9.46 27.99 -23.85
C GLY A 670 -9.26 29.51 -23.88
N PRO A 671 -10.28 30.33 -23.56
CA PRO A 671 -10.18 31.78 -23.61
C PRO A 671 -9.18 32.30 -22.57
N ASP A 672 -8.35 33.23 -23.03
CA ASP A 672 -7.21 33.82 -22.31
C ASP A 672 -7.64 34.54 -21.02
N PRO A 673 -6.74 34.62 -20.02
CA PRO A 673 -6.27 35.97 -19.71
C PRO A 673 -4.74 36.08 -19.53
N GLY A 674 -4.07 36.59 -20.56
CA GLY A 674 -2.81 37.31 -20.44
C GLY A 674 -1.54 36.45 -20.55
N PRO A 675 -0.57 36.83 -21.40
CA PRO A 675 0.69 36.11 -21.51
C PRO A 675 1.64 36.34 -20.31
N ALA A 676 2.43 35.31 -20.01
CA ALA A 676 3.78 35.39 -19.42
C ALA A 676 3.97 35.75 -17.92
N ALA A 677 3.03 35.42 -17.01
CA ALA A 677 3.18 35.73 -15.56
C ALA A 677 3.37 34.53 -14.59
N LEU A 678 3.34 33.26 -15.02
CA LEU A 678 3.28 32.08 -14.12
C LEU A 678 4.50 31.15 -14.10
N LEU A 679 5.68 31.60 -14.56
CA LEU A 679 6.90 30.77 -14.62
C LEU A 679 8.10 31.27 -13.78
N VAL A 680 7.84 32.08 -12.76
CA VAL A 680 8.81 32.35 -11.67
C VAL A 680 8.09 32.26 -10.32
N GLU A 681 8.27 31.14 -9.62
CA GLU A 681 8.19 31.16 -8.15
C GLU A 681 9.58 31.56 -7.60
N PRO A 682 9.65 32.25 -6.45
CA PRO A 682 10.87 32.83 -5.88
C PRO A 682 11.91 31.81 -5.36
#